data_AF-A0A8F9TTX5-F1
#
_entry.id   AF-A0A8F9TTX5-F1
#
_cell.length_a   1.000
_cell.length_b   1.000
_cell.length_c   1.000
_cell.angle_alpha   90.00
_cell.angle_beta   90.00
_cell.angle_gamma   90.00
#
_symmetry.space_group_name_H-M   'P 1'
#
loop_
_entity.id
_entity.type
_entity.pdbx_description
1 polymer ?
#
loop_
_entity_poly.entity_id
_entity_poly.type
_entity_poly.pdbx_seq_one_letter_code
_entity_poly.pdbx_strand_id
1 'polypeptide(L)'
;MFSSRSLLVVLFLLAASRLCAAVSLVGQVGTLFQSDATTPIPAGSIAILVADTNKTSHAGLANPVGTTLTVGSYLGGNSDDLIVGLYSASDLGGGIIGVDFGGTTLTYGDSFSAGTDLWLLWFPSQSVAGAVLGAGVPFGSYRSDTIDFASGSDIAFVAPRDGSISSLFAFSASTGYGLASNAELSATALTTATQPPSDLTLSRRSFNILAGANAFVGSLATTDADSTAFSYTLVAGPGDTDNAHFNLSGAALRASDPSSFSLGSYSVRIQTDDGDGGILAKTFTVTASYVGAYFGTFASGGSWALHVRDDNSAVFLAFLPARGSVLVANLTLASDGSFSVTDSELTADGAVPVAIGATGHPASPAASLYTLSGSIGAMGTVSGSITGIGDTLTGTLAPATGPAQNSAGFYSASALGTDHGSTYTIVGASGQALIVTTGDTSVDGATGTIDAQGHLTATTQQNAQLTLAIDASGHSLTADLTPAGASTPISFAGLSDTITPEARLVNLSVRSATGTGSETLIVGFVVGGSGDKTLLLRGIGPGLTTFGVTNAVADPGMHLFTGTNEVDANDDWDGSATTAQTFARVGAFPLTAGSKDASLLSPLSAGVYSFHISASAAASGVALAEIYDTDTAASTTHLVNISARTQVGSGQNILIAGFVVGGNAPQTLLLRGVGPTLAGFGVTGTLADPQLELFRDGTSIAHNDNWGGTPALKNAFALVGAFPFGSDSSQDAALLVTLPPGVYSAQVSGVAGATGVALVEIFLLP
;
A
#
# COMPACT_ATOMS: atom_id res chain seq x y z
N MET A 1 -72.66 4.16 -4.04
CA MET A 1 -73.72 5.20 -4.19
C MET A 1 -73.01 6.53 -4.34
N PHE A 2 -72.78 6.94 -5.60
CA PHE A 2 -73.29 8.18 -6.23
C PHE A 2 -72.68 9.46 -5.65
N SER A 3 -72.17 10.47 -6.35
CA SER A 3 -71.98 10.84 -7.79
C SER A 3 -71.81 12.38 -7.72
N SER A 4 -70.89 13.09 -8.40
CA SER A 4 -70.82 13.42 -9.84
C SER A 4 -69.55 14.30 -10.07
N ARG A 5 -68.59 14.12 -11.00
CA ARG A 5 -68.62 14.08 -12.50
C ARG A 5 -69.21 15.37 -13.12
N SER A 6 -68.74 16.03 -14.19
CA SER A 6 -67.70 15.86 -15.25
C SER A 6 -67.76 17.05 -16.25
N LEU A 7 -66.82 17.09 -17.23
CA LEU A 7 -66.82 17.73 -18.60
C LEU A 7 -66.28 19.18 -18.76
N LEU A 8 -65.65 19.68 -19.85
CA LEU A 8 -64.95 19.18 -21.07
C LEU A 8 -64.71 20.38 -22.05
N VAL A 9 -63.45 20.65 -22.42
CA VAL A 9 -62.86 21.03 -23.77
C VAL A 9 -63.34 22.26 -24.61
N VAL A 10 -62.36 22.81 -25.38
CA VAL A 10 -62.38 23.54 -26.70
C VAL A 10 -61.95 25.03 -26.59
N LEU A 11 -60.69 25.42 -26.87
CA LEU A 11 -59.97 25.67 -28.16
C LEU A 11 -60.46 26.90 -28.97
N PHE A 12 -59.64 27.96 -29.12
CA PHE A 12 -59.17 28.50 -30.43
C PHE A 12 -58.20 29.70 -30.29
N LEU A 13 -57.10 29.62 -31.04
CA LEU A 13 -56.10 30.66 -31.33
C LEU A 13 -56.68 31.83 -32.15
N LEU A 14 -56.11 33.04 -32.01
CA LEU A 14 -55.46 33.89 -33.05
C LEU A 14 -55.24 35.29 -32.42
N ALA A 15 -54.03 35.66 -32.04
CA ALA A 15 -52.96 36.22 -32.85
C ALA A 15 -53.16 37.70 -33.27
N ALA A 16 -52.23 38.51 -32.77
CA ALA A 16 -51.72 39.78 -33.27
C ALA A 16 -52.61 41.03 -33.11
N SER A 17 -52.13 42.02 -32.35
CA SER A 17 -51.16 42.96 -32.93
C SER A 17 -50.73 44.04 -31.94
N ARG A 18 -49.41 44.10 -31.73
CA ARG A 18 -48.56 45.29 -31.64
C ARG A 18 -49.19 46.53 -31.00
N LEU A 19 -48.69 46.88 -29.80
CA LEU A 19 -48.05 48.17 -29.54
C LEU A 19 -47.39 48.14 -28.15
N CYS A 20 -46.06 48.05 -28.20
CA CYS A 20 -45.07 48.67 -27.31
C CYS A 20 -45.42 48.83 -25.83
N ALA A 21 -44.69 48.11 -24.97
CA ALA A 21 -44.38 48.64 -23.65
C ALA A 21 -42.91 48.33 -23.36
N ALA A 22 -42.11 49.37 -23.16
CA ALA A 22 -40.86 49.25 -22.46
C ALA A 22 -41.16 48.55 -21.11
N VAL A 23 -40.47 47.46 -20.83
CA VAL A 23 -40.58 46.80 -19.53
C VAL A 23 -39.73 47.63 -18.56
N SER A 24 -40.38 48.39 -17.70
CA SER A 24 -39.73 49.09 -16.60
C SER A 24 -39.79 48.19 -15.37
N LEU A 25 -38.68 47.54 -15.05
CA LEU A 25 -38.53 46.82 -13.79
C LEU A 25 -38.22 47.85 -12.70
N VAL A 26 -39.14 48.05 -11.76
CA VAL A 26 -38.90 48.86 -10.56
C VAL A 26 -39.06 47.92 -9.39
N GLY A 27 -37.96 47.54 -8.75
CA GLY A 27 -37.97 46.63 -7.61
C GLY A 27 -36.91 47.04 -6.60
N GLN A 28 -37.25 47.00 -5.32
CA GLN A 28 -36.28 47.06 -4.23
C GLN A 28 -36.00 45.62 -3.78
N VAL A 29 -34.80 45.14 -4.04
CA VAL A 29 -34.32 43.85 -3.51
C VAL A 29 -33.94 44.07 -2.04
N GLY A 30 -34.38 43.18 -1.15
CA GLY A 30 -33.86 43.10 0.21
C GLY A 30 -32.37 42.73 0.24
N THR A 31 -31.75 42.72 1.41
CA THR A 31 -30.32 42.42 1.55
C THR A 31 -29.98 41.05 0.96
N LEU A 32 -29.08 41.02 -0.03
CA LEU A 32 -28.54 39.77 -0.56
C LEU A 32 -27.38 39.27 0.33
N PHE A 33 -27.39 37.96 0.61
CA PHE A 33 -26.40 37.30 1.46
C PHE A 33 -25.46 36.44 0.63
N GLN A 34 -24.26 36.17 1.17
CA GLN A 34 -23.36 35.14 0.66
C GLN A 34 -23.99 33.73 0.84
N SER A 35 -23.32 32.69 0.35
CA SER A 35 -23.78 31.29 0.45
C SER A 35 -24.01 30.79 1.88
N ASP A 36 -23.56 31.55 2.89
CA ASP A 36 -23.76 31.27 4.31
C ASP A 36 -25.07 31.84 4.89
N ALA A 37 -25.90 32.50 4.06
CA ALA A 37 -27.19 33.09 4.40
C ALA A 37 -27.19 34.13 5.55
N THR A 38 -26.02 34.52 6.06
CA THR A 38 -25.88 35.38 7.25
C THR A 38 -24.93 36.55 7.04
N THR A 39 -23.99 36.42 6.11
CA THR A 39 -23.06 37.48 5.74
C THR A 39 -23.62 38.26 4.53
N PRO A 40 -23.94 39.55 4.67
CA PRO A 40 -24.33 40.38 3.53
C PRO A 40 -23.21 40.40 2.49
N ILE A 41 -23.57 40.46 1.20
CA ILE A 41 -22.56 40.65 0.15
C ILE A 41 -21.78 41.95 0.44
N PRO A 42 -20.43 41.92 0.44
CA PRO A 42 -19.61 43.08 0.79
C PRO A 42 -19.92 44.30 -0.09
N ALA A 43 -19.97 45.47 0.53
CA ALA A 43 -20.08 46.74 -0.18
C ALA A 43 -18.92 46.89 -1.18
N GLY A 44 -19.24 47.34 -2.40
CA GLY A 44 -18.30 47.41 -3.52
C GLY A 44 -18.26 46.18 -4.44
N SER A 45 -18.99 45.09 -4.16
CA SER A 45 -19.13 43.96 -5.11
C SER A 45 -19.83 44.36 -6.41
N ILE A 46 -19.51 43.69 -7.52
CA ILE A 46 -20.20 43.87 -8.81
C ILE A 46 -21.28 42.81 -9.01
N ALA A 47 -22.46 43.24 -9.43
CA ALA A 47 -23.51 42.39 -9.96
C ALA A 47 -23.76 42.68 -11.44
N ILE A 48 -24.08 41.64 -12.21
CA ILE A 48 -24.47 41.75 -13.61
C ILE A 48 -25.82 41.08 -13.84
N LEU A 49 -26.59 41.67 -14.75
CA LEU A 49 -27.77 41.03 -15.32
C LEU A 49 -27.41 40.48 -16.70
N VAL A 50 -27.66 39.20 -16.90
CA VAL A 50 -27.34 38.48 -18.14
C VAL A 50 -28.63 37.92 -18.74
N ALA A 51 -28.77 38.11 -20.05
CA ALA A 51 -29.90 37.59 -20.81
C ALA A 51 -29.41 36.54 -21.81
N ASP A 52 -30.05 35.37 -21.82
CA ASP A 52 -29.89 34.40 -22.89
C ASP A 52 -30.59 34.91 -24.15
N THR A 53 -29.81 35.10 -25.22
CA THR A 53 -30.28 35.67 -26.48
C THR A 53 -30.69 34.63 -27.53
N ASN A 54 -30.38 33.33 -27.35
CA ASN A 54 -30.64 32.31 -28.38
C ASN A 54 -31.63 31.20 -27.98
N LYS A 55 -32.09 31.17 -26.72
CA LYS A 55 -33.17 30.28 -26.23
C LYS A 55 -32.81 28.80 -26.24
N THR A 56 -31.53 28.46 -26.24
CA THR A 56 -31.09 27.07 -26.06
C THR A 56 -30.85 26.83 -24.58
N SER A 57 -31.68 25.98 -23.96
CA SER A 57 -31.61 25.64 -22.53
C SER A 57 -30.17 25.46 -22.06
N HIS A 58 -29.73 26.34 -21.17
CA HIS A 58 -28.35 26.35 -20.66
C HIS A 58 -28.14 25.15 -19.72
N ALA A 59 -27.44 24.12 -20.20
CA ALA A 59 -27.01 22.98 -19.39
C ALA A 59 -25.72 23.31 -18.63
N GLY A 60 -25.82 24.17 -17.61
CA GLY A 60 -24.72 24.51 -16.71
C GLY A 60 -24.09 25.88 -17.02
N LEU A 61 -23.90 26.69 -15.97
CA LEU A 61 -23.28 28.02 -16.04
C LEU A 61 -21.96 27.98 -16.83
N ALA A 62 -21.88 28.72 -17.93
CA ALA A 62 -20.64 28.89 -18.69
C ALA A 62 -19.54 29.47 -17.79
N ASN A 63 -18.31 28.98 -17.96
CA ASN A 63 -17.15 29.45 -17.20
C ASN A 63 -16.93 30.96 -17.46
N PRO A 64 -17.11 31.85 -16.48
CA PRO A 64 -17.08 33.29 -16.72
C PRO A 64 -15.65 33.85 -16.87
N VAL A 65 -14.62 32.99 -16.84
CA VAL A 65 -13.22 33.37 -17.00
C VAL A 65 -12.97 34.06 -18.34
N GLY A 66 -12.26 35.19 -18.32
CA GLY A 66 -11.97 36.01 -19.49
C GLY A 66 -13.07 37.03 -19.83
N THR A 67 -14.22 37.00 -19.15
CA THR A 67 -15.29 37.99 -19.37
C THR A 67 -14.83 39.37 -18.92
N THR A 68 -14.97 40.36 -19.80
CA THR A 68 -14.86 41.77 -19.42
C THR A 68 -16.23 42.24 -18.93
N LEU A 69 -16.32 42.68 -17.67
CA LEU A 69 -17.57 43.09 -17.02
C LEU A 69 -18.06 44.45 -17.57
N THR A 70 -18.72 44.45 -18.72
CA THR A 70 -19.23 45.65 -19.39
C THR A 70 -20.55 45.33 -20.08
N VAL A 71 -21.54 46.23 -19.99
CA VAL A 71 -22.82 46.05 -20.71
C VAL A 71 -22.56 45.94 -22.21
N GLY A 72 -23.16 44.94 -22.85
CA GLY A 72 -22.96 44.63 -24.27
C GLY A 72 -21.86 43.59 -24.54
N SER A 73 -21.09 43.17 -23.53
CA SER A 73 -20.18 42.03 -23.66
C SER A 73 -20.90 40.71 -23.37
N TYR A 74 -20.24 39.61 -23.72
CA TYR A 74 -20.76 38.26 -23.60
C TYR A 74 -20.05 37.48 -22.49
N LEU A 75 -20.81 36.82 -21.61
CA LEU A 75 -20.27 36.04 -20.50
C LEU A 75 -19.51 34.82 -21.05
N GLY A 76 -18.29 34.59 -20.55
CA GLY A 76 -17.41 33.49 -20.96
C GLY A 76 -16.98 33.52 -22.44
N GLY A 77 -17.21 34.63 -23.16
CA GLY A 77 -17.03 34.72 -24.61
C GLY A 77 -18.11 33.99 -25.42
N ASN A 78 -19.20 33.54 -24.79
CA ASN A 78 -20.32 32.89 -25.45
C ASN A 78 -21.25 33.93 -26.09
N SER A 79 -21.46 33.89 -27.41
CA SER A 79 -22.31 34.85 -28.16
C SER A 79 -23.79 34.88 -27.75
N ASP A 80 -24.17 34.05 -26.78
CA ASP A 80 -25.55 33.83 -26.37
C ASP A 80 -25.88 34.53 -25.05
N ASP A 81 -24.90 34.73 -24.15
CA ASP A 81 -25.11 35.22 -22.78
C ASP A 81 -24.73 36.71 -22.66
N LEU A 82 -25.63 37.58 -23.10
CA LEU A 82 -25.37 39.01 -23.18
C LEU A 82 -25.49 39.69 -21.82
N ILE A 83 -24.46 40.41 -21.41
CA ILE A 83 -24.51 41.30 -20.24
C ILE A 83 -25.38 42.51 -20.59
N VAL A 84 -26.58 42.58 -20.00
CA VAL A 84 -27.56 43.65 -20.24
C VAL A 84 -27.58 44.68 -19.12
N GLY A 85 -26.95 44.40 -17.99
CA GLY A 85 -26.82 45.34 -16.88
C GLY A 85 -25.58 45.09 -16.03
N LEU A 86 -25.00 46.16 -15.50
CA LEU A 86 -23.82 46.13 -14.63
C LEU A 86 -24.06 47.09 -13.46
N TYR A 87 -23.90 46.61 -12.24
CA TYR A 87 -24.26 47.33 -11.02
C TYR A 87 -23.11 47.25 -10.01
N SER A 88 -22.68 48.38 -9.47
CA SER A 88 -21.69 48.44 -8.39
C SER A 88 -22.40 48.58 -7.04
N ALA A 89 -21.98 47.85 -6.01
CA ALA A 89 -22.61 47.97 -4.69
C ALA A 89 -22.32 49.32 -3.98
N SER A 90 -21.43 50.17 -4.50
CA SER A 90 -21.25 51.55 -4.00
C SER A 90 -22.33 52.53 -4.46
N ASP A 91 -22.96 52.29 -5.61
CA ASP A 91 -24.11 53.07 -6.08
C ASP A 91 -25.41 52.70 -5.33
N LEU A 92 -25.34 51.69 -4.46
CA LEU A 92 -26.49 51.00 -3.85
C LEU A 92 -26.51 51.09 -2.31
N GLY A 93 -25.72 51.99 -1.72
CA GLY A 93 -25.87 52.40 -0.32
C GLY A 93 -25.82 51.29 0.73
N GLY A 94 -24.66 50.62 0.89
CA GLY A 94 -24.38 49.74 2.04
C GLY A 94 -25.14 48.40 2.00
N GLY A 95 -24.50 47.37 1.41
CA GLY A 95 -25.16 46.11 1.07
C GLY A 95 -25.98 46.27 -0.20
N ILE A 96 -26.27 45.18 -0.93
CA ILE A 96 -27.14 45.29 -2.12
C ILE A 96 -28.56 45.59 -1.62
N ILE A 97 -28.88 46.87 -1.48
CA ILE A 97 -30.22 47.38 -1.22
C ILE A 97 -30.68 48.04 -2.51
N GLY A 98 -31.60 47.38 -3.22
CA GLY A 98 -32.30 47.93 -4.38
C GLY A 98 -31.41 48.32 -5.56
N VAL A 99 -31.32 47.46 -6.57
CA VAL A 99 -30.86 47.88 -7.90
C VAL A 99 -31.86 48.93 -8.43
N ASP A 100 -31.54 50.21 -8.26
CA ASP A 100 -32.20 51.27 -9.00
C ASP A 100 -31.63 51.23 -10.43
N PHE A 101 -32.43 50.79 -11.39
CA PHE A 101 -32.06 50.82 -12.81
C PHE A 101 -31.94 52.27 -13.34
N GLY A 102 -31.99 53.30 -12.49
CA GLY A 102 -31.62 54.68 -12.79
C GLY A 102 -32.55 55.36 -13.80
N GLY A 103 -33.80 54.91 -13.89
CA GLY A 103 -34.72 55.32 -14.96
C GLY A 103 -34.22 54.95 -16.36
N THR A 104 -33.21 54.08 -16.48
CA THR A 104 -32.65 53.65 -17.75
C THR A 104 -33.64 52.71 -18.42
N THR A 105 -34.23 53.15 -19.52
CA THR A 105 -35.12 52.32 -20.32
C THR A 105 -34.27 51.32 -21.10
N LEU A 106 -34.25 50.06 -20.66
CA LEU A 106 -33.67 48.95 -21.42
C LEU A 106 -34.48 48.76 -22.71
N THR A 107 -34.01 49.36 -23.80
CA THR A 107 -34.64 49.24 -25.12
C THR A 107 -33.87 48.18 -25.88
N TYR A 108 -34.37 46.95 -25.91
CA TYR A 108 -33.78 45.86 -26.67
C TYR A 108 -34.72 45.41 -27.79
N GLY A 109 -34.13 45.09 -28.94
CA GLY A 109 -34.85 44.81 -30.18
C GLY A 109 -35.89 43.70 -30.04
N ASP A 110 -37.12 44.05 -30.41
CA ASP A 110 -38.22 43.26 -30.95
C ASP A 110 -38.25 41.73 -30.75
N SER A 111 -38.07 41.16 -29.54
CA SER A 111 -38.80 39.96 -29.05
C SER A 111 -38.20 39.32 -27.79
N PHE A 112 -38.77 39.60 -26.61
CA PHE A 112 -38.86 38.57 -25.58
C PHE A 112 -39.99 37.61 -26.00
N SER A 113 -39.68 36.33 -26.20
CA SER A 113 -40.70 35.27 -26.28
C SER A 113 -40.70 34.51 -24.96
N ALA A 114 -41.86 34.04 -24.50
CA ALA A 114 -41.97 33.18 -23.33
C ALA A 114 -40.88 32.10 -23.33
N GLY A 115 -40.10 32.02 -22.25
CA GLY A 115 -38.96 31.08 -22.10
C GLY A 115 -37.55 31.66 -22.32
N THR A 116 -37.37 32.98 -22.38
CA THR A 116 -36.03 33.61 -22.25
C THR A 116 -35.65 33.73 -20.78
N ASP A 117 -34.50 33.14 -20.41
CA ASP A 117 -34.01 33.12 -19.03
C ASP A 117 -33.21 34.38 -18.71
N LEU A 118 -33.53 35.02 -17.57
CA LEU A 118 -32.70 36.08 -16.99
C LEU A 118 -31.87 35.53 -15.84
N TRP A 119 -30.60 35.92 -15.82
CA TRP A 119 -29.67 35.59 -14.76
C TRP A 119 -29.15 36.83 -14.06
N LEU A 120 -29.20 36.83 -12.73
CA LEU A 120 -28.47 37.80 -11.92
C LEU A 120 -27.23 37.11 -11.35
N LEU A 121 -26.04 37.53 -11.77
CA LEU A 121 -24.78 37.05 -11.21
C LEU A 121 -24.15 38.12 -10.34
N TRP A 122 -23.45 37.71 -9.28
CA TRP A 122 -22.64 38.62 -8.46
C TRP A 122 -21.26 38.05 -8.19
N PHE A 123 -20.28 38.93 -8.10
CA PHE A 123 -18.86 38.60 -7.94
C PHE A 123 -18.33 39.27 -6.66
N PRO A 124 -18.28 38.57 -5.52
CA PRO A 124 -17.92 39.15 -4.23
C PRO A 124 -16.50 39.72 -4.17
N SER A 125 -15.60 39.23 -5.04
CA SER A 125 -14.20 39.64 -5.10
C SER A 125 -13.90 40.71 -6.17
N GLN A 126 -14.93 41.19 -6.88
CA GLN A 126 -14.77 42.17 -7.95
C GLN A 126 -15.47 43.48 -7.60
N SER A 127 -14.78 44.60 -7.78
CA SER A 127 -15.28 45.92 -7.42
C SER A 127 -15.15 46.99 -8.51
N VAL A 128 -14.58 46.65 -9.67
CA VAL A 128 -14.30 47.60 -10.75
C VAL A 128 -15.00 47.20 -12.06
N ALA A 129 -15.88 48.07 -12.56
CA ALA A 129 -16.50 47.90 -13.87
C ALA A 129 -15.42 47.85 -14.96
N GLY A 130 -15.56 46.94 -15.93
CA GLY A 130 -14.55 46.69 -16.96
C GLY A 130 -13.40 45.77 -16.54
N ALA A 131 -13.40 45.21 -15.32
CA ALA A 131 -12.46 44.16 -14.94
C ALA A 131 -12.66 42.89 -15.79
N VAL A 132 -11.55 42.20 -16.08
CA VAL A 132 -11.55 40.89 -16.72
C VAL A 132 -11.53 39.81 -15.64
N LEU A 133 -12.50 38.91 -15.66
CA LEU A 133 -12.60 37.82 -14.67
C LEU A 133 -11.45 36.81 -14.84
N GLY A 134 -10.64 36.64 -13.79
CA GLY A 134 -9.58 35.63 -13.75
C GLY A 134 -10.09 34.22 -13.41
N ALA A 135 -9.23 33.22 -13.59
CA ALA A 135 -9.52 31.85 -13.17
C ALA A 135 -9.74 31.76 -11.66
N GLY A 136 -10.79 31.03 -11.24
CA GLY A 136 -11.11 30.78 -9.83
C GLY A 136 -11.81 31.94 -9.10
N VAL A 137 -12.30 32.95 -9.81
CA VAL A 137 -13.10 34.02 -9.19
C VAL A 137 -14.43 33.43 -8.67
N PRO A 138 -14.73 33.54 -7.36
CA PRO A 138 -16.00 33.09 -6.82
C PRO A 138 -17.14 33.99 -7.30
N PHE A 139 -18.29 33.39 -7.57
CA PHE A 139 -19.50 34.09 -7.96
C PHE A 139 -20.73 33.33 -7.47
N GLY A 140 -21.84 34.05 -7.32
CA GLY A 140 -23.15 33.45 -7.13
C GLY A 140 -24.09 33.84 -8.26
N SER A 141 -25.19 33.11 -8.41
CA SER A 141 -26.15 33.33 -9.49
C SER A 141 -27.59 33.03 -9.08
N TYR A 142 -28.52 33.79 -9.63
CA TYR A 142 -29.97 33.53 -9.63
C TYR A 142 -30.48 33.37 -11.06
N ARG A 143 -31.39 32.42 -11.28
CA ARG A 143 -32.06 32.20 -12.57
C ARG A 143 -33.57 32.35 -12.43
N SER A 144 -34.21 32.97 -13.42
CA SER A 144 -35.65 32.86 -13.63
C SER A 144 -35.92 31.95 -14.84
N ASP A 145 -36.78 30.94 -14.66
CA ASP A 145 -37.13 29.95 -15.69
C ASP A 145 -38.39 30.32 -16.49
N THR A 146 -39.11 31.41 -16.15
CA THR A 146 -40.26 31.87 -16.94
C THR A 146 -40.54 33.35 -16.71
N ILE A 147 -40.55 34.14 -17.78
CA ILE A 147 -41.08 35.51 -17.79
C ILE A 147 -42.32 35.51 -18.69
N ASP A 148 -43.51 35.45 -18.11
CA ASP A 148 -44.78 35.58 -18.85
C ASP A 148 -45.45 36.93 -18.57
N PHE A 149 -45.41 37.82 -19.56
CA PHE A 149 -45.97 39.17 -19.44
C PHE A 149 -47.50 39.22 -19.69
N ALA A 150 -48.14 38.09 -20.05
CA ALA A 150 -49.51 38.12 -20.57
C ALA A 150 -50.62 38.08 -19.49
N SER A 151 -50.32 37.76 -18.23
CA SER A 151 -51.36 37.67 -17.19
C SER A 151 -50.83 37.81 -15.78
N GLY A 152 -50.52 39.03 -15.33
CA GLY A 152 -50.34 39.37 -13.90
C GLY A 152 -49.54 38.38 -13.05
N SER A 153 -48.49 37.76 -13.61
CA SER A 153 -47.77 36.65 -12.99
C SER A 153 -46.52 37.15 -12.28
N ASP A 154 -46.29 36.65 -11.07
CA ASP A 154 -45.09 36.89 -10.28
C ASP A 154 -43.82 36.39 -11.00
N ILE A 155 -42.72 37.13 -10.88
CA ILE A 155 -41.38 36.63 -11.25
C ILE A 155 -40.93 35.70 -10.12
N ALA A 156 -40.95 34.38 -10.37
CA ALA A 156 -40.37 33.39 -9.49
C ALA A 156 -38.92 33.08 -9.93
N PHE A 157 -38.00 33.05 -8.97
CA PHE A 157 -36.63 32.59 -9.17
C PHE A 157 -36.49 31.19 -8.57
N VAL A 158 -35.90 30.27 -9.32
CA VAL A 158 -35.62 28.91 -8.84
C VAL A 158 -34.25 28.92 -8.18
N ALA A 159 -34.14 28.35 -6.97
CA ALA A 159 -32.86 28.25 -6.26
C ALA A 159 -31.88 27.31 -7.00
N PRO A 160 -30.56 27.55 -6.96
CA PRO A 160 -29.58 26.63 -7.52
C PRO A 160 -29.59 25.27 -6.79
N ARG A 161 -29.07 24.22 -7.45
CA ARG A 161 -28.99 22.84 -6.90
C ARG A 161 -28.18 22.70 -5.60
N ASP A 162 -27.51 23.75 -5.15
CA ASP A 162 -26.70 23.77 -3.92
C ASP A 162 -27.48 24.23 -2.67
N GLY A 163 -28.78 24.51 -2.79
CA GLY A 163 -29.71 24.51 -1.65
C GLY A 163 -29.56 25.65 -0.64
N SER A 164 -28.97 26.79 -0.99
CA SER A 164 -28.67 27.84 0.01
C SER A 164 -29.39 29.18 -0.19
N ILE A 165 -30.74 29.19 -0.21
CA ILE A 165 -31.53 30.40 0.07
C ILE A 165 -32.99 30.07 0.42
N SER A 166 -33.52 30.71 1.46
CA SER A 166 -34.83 30.39 2.06
C SER A 166 -35.95 31.41 1.82
N SER A 167 -35.73 32.55 1.13
CA SER A 167 -36.84 33.40 0.63
C SER A 167 -36.40 34.44 -0.41
N LEU A 168 -37.30 34.77 -1.34
CA LEU A 168 -37.27 35.97 -2.18
C LEU A 168 -38.66 36.62 -2.13
N PHE A 169 -38.74 37.93 -1.85
CA PHE A 169 -39.99 38.68 -1.87
C PHE A 169 -39.96 39.70 -3.01
N ALA A 170 -40.98 39.72 -3.86
CA ALA A 170 -41.21 40.78 -4.84
C ALA A 170 -42.44 41.60 -4.43
N PHE A 171 -42.33 42.93 -4.40
CA PHE A 171 -43.47 43.82 -4.20
C PHE A 171 -43.76 44.59 -5.50
N SER A 172 -44.64 43.99 -6.32
CA SER A 172 -45.32 44.54 -7.51
C SER A 172 -44.52 44.74 -8.81
N ALA A 173 -45.14 44.32 -9.92
CA ALA A 173 -44.80 44.73 -11.28
C ALA A 173 -45.92 45.66 -11.78
N SER A 174 -45.58 46.89 -12.17
CA SER A 174 -46.55 47.82 -12.79
C SER A 174 -46.39 47.79 -14.30
N THR A 175 -47.35 47.18 -15.00
CA THR A 175 -47.43 47.18 -16.47
C THR A 175 -48.14 48.43 -17.01
N GLY A 176 -48.37 49.46 -16.19
CA GLY A 176 -49.14 50.64 -16.57
C GLY A 176 -50.66 50.42 -16.64
N TYR A 177 -51.15 49.22 -16.30
CA TYR A 177 -52.57 48.92 -16.16
C TYR A 177 -52.80 48.35 -14.75
N GLY A 178 -53.46 49.13 -13.89
CA GLY A 178 -53.61 48.80 -12.47
C GLY A 178 -54.25 47.43 -12.23
N LEU A 179 -53.61 46.62 -11.38
CA LEU A 179 -54.18 45.42 -10.77
C LEU A 179 -53.79 45.34 -9.28
N ALA A 180 -54.64 44.62 -8.55
CA ALA A 180 -54.90 44.74 -7.13
C ALA A 180 -54.00 43.88 -6.22
N SER A 181 -53.73 44.42 -5.02
CA SER A 181 -53.43 43.78 -3.73
C SER A 181 -52.61 42.47 -3.69
N ASN A 182 -51.40 42.62 -3.15
CA ASN A 182 -50.69 41.74 -2.19
C ASN A 182 -51.07 40.24 -2.24
N ALA A 183 -50.38 39.44 -3.05
CA ALA A 183 -50.35 37.98 -2.92
C ALA A 183 -49.00 37.56 -2.32
N GLU A 184 -49.02 36.81 -1.20
CA GLU A 184 -47.82 36.18 -0.62
C GLU A 184 -47.52 34.87 -1.36
N LEU A 185 -46.30 34.72 -1.91
CA LEU A 185 -45.76 33.43 -2.34
C LEU A 185 -45.13 32.70 -1.15
N SER A 186 -45.55 31.46 -0.87
CA SER A 186 -44.88 30.58 0.10
C SER A 186 -43.98 29.57 -0.62
N ALA A 187 -42.71 29.46 -0.22
CA ALA A 187 -41.78 28.42 -0.67
C ALA A 187 -41.58 27.37 0.42
N THR A 188 -41.66 26.09 0.07
CA THR A 188 -41.39 24.96 0.96
C THR A 188 -39.97 24.44 0.70
N ALA A 189 -39.13 24.35 1.72
CA ALA A 189 -37.75 23.85 1.60
C ALA A 189 -37.72 22.34 1.28
N LEU A 190 -36.92 21.93 0.29
CA LEU A 190 -36.46 20.54 0.13
C LEU A 190 -35.06 20.43 0.75
N THR A 191 -34.88 19.51 1.70
CA THR A 191 -33.57 19.14 2.25
C THR A 191 -32.80 18.29 1.24
N THR A 192 -31.45 18.32 1.29
CA THR A 192 -30.58 17.41 0.53
C THR A 192 -30.98 15.96 0.79
N ALA A 193 -31.09 15.14 -0.27
CA ALA A 193 -31.28 13.71 -0.09
C ALA A 193 -30.00 13.11 0.52
N THR A 194 -30.14 12.51 1.70
CA THR A 194 -29.11 11.72 2.37
C THR A 194 -28.72 10.53 1.48
N GLN A 195 -27.43 10.16 1.44
CA GLN A 195 -26.97 9.01 0.68
C GLN A 195 -26.99 7.76 1.56
N PRO A 196 -27.43 6.60 1.07
CA PRO A 196 -27.38 5.38 1.86
C PRO A 196 -25.96 4.83 1.97
N PRO A 197 -25.71 3.96 2.96
CA PRO A 197 -24.43 3.27 3.10
C PRO A 197 -23.99 2.57 1.83
N SER A 198 -22.72 2.78 1.48
CA SER A 198 -22.10 2.27 0.25
C SER A 198 -21.46 0.89 0.43
N ASP A 199 -20.97 0.57 1.62
CA ASP A 199 -20.45 -0.76 1.93
C ASP A 199 -20.62 -1.14 3.41
N LEU A 200 -20.65 -2.45 3.66
CA LEU A 200 -20.63 -3.08 4.97
C LEU A 200 -19.55 -4.17 4.96
N THR A 201 -18.61 -4.12 5.90
CA THR A 201 -17.50 -5.08 6.01
C THR A 201 -17.53 -5.78 7.36
N LEU A 202 -16.86 -6.93 7.44
CA LEU A 202 -16.73 -7.73 8.65
C LEU A 202 -15.26 -8.13 8.80
N SER A 203 -14.64 -7.75 9.91
CA SER A 203 -13.19 -7.85 10.12
C SER A 203 -12.65 -9.28 10.11
N ARG A 204 -13.47 -10.26 10.51
CA ARG A 204 -13.12 -11.68 10.56
C ARG A 204 -14.35 -12.53 10.31
N ARG A 205 -14.19 -13.65 9.61
CA ARG A 205 -15.28 -14.50 9.14
C ARG A 205 -15.19 -15.92 9.64
N SER A 206 -14.57 -16.12 10.80
CA SER A 206 -14.45 -17.41 11.45
C SER A 206 -14.56 -17.26 12.96
N PHE A 207 -15.00 -18.32 13.63
CA PHE A 207 -15.05 -18.36 15.09
C PHE A 207 -14.83 -19.79 15.59
N ASN A 208 -14.34 -19.87 16.83
CA ASN A 208 -14.11 -21.15 17.48
C ASN A 208 -15.42 -21.70 18.06
N ILE A 209 -15.79 -22.94 17.71
CA ILE A 209 -17.01 -23.59 18.24
C ILE A 209 -16.94 -23.86 19.76
N LEU A 210 -15.77 -23.68 20.38
CA LEU A 210 -15.51 -23.93 21.80
C LEU A 210 -15.28 -22.65 22.60
N ALA A 211 -15.42 -21.46 22.00
CA ALA A 211 -15.17 -20.17 22.66
C ALA A 211 -16.23 -19.74 23.70
N GLY A 212 -17.24 -20.58 23.97
CA GLY A 212 -18.32 -20.29 24.93
C GLY A 212 -19.41 -19.36 24.38
N ALA A 213 -20.45 -19.11 25.16
CA ALA A 213 -21.62 -18.34 24.71
C ALA A 213 -21.23 -16.92 24.25
N ASN A 214 -21.89 -16.44 23.20
CA ASN A 214 -21.61 -15.14 22.56
C ASN A 214 -20.17 -15.00 22.04
N ALA A 215 -19.60 -16.07 21.48
CA ALA A 215 -18.25 -16.01 20.91
C ALA A 215 -18.17 -14.97 19.80
N PHE A 216 -17.10 -14.18 19.85
CA PHE A 216 -16.81 -13.15 18.86
C PHE A 216 -16.52 -13.77 17.49
N VAL A 217 -17.19 -13.28 16.45
CA VAL A 217 -16.94 -13.65 15.05
C VAL A 217 -16.09 -12.58 14.39
N GLY A 218 -16.52 -11.32 14.44
CA GLY A 218 -15.85 -10.18 13.83
C GLY A 218 -16.55 -8.86 14.16
N SER A 219 -15.88 -7.74 13.86
CA SER A 219 -16.44 -6.40 13.99
C SER A 219 -16.93 -5.90 12.64
N LEU A 220 -18.11 -5.29 12.64
CA LEU A 220 -18.71 -4.64 11.48
C LEU A 220 -18.17 -3.23 11.29
N ALA A 221 -18.02 -2.81 10.05
CA ALA A 221 -17.71 -1.43 9.69
C ALA A 221 -18.47 -1.02 8.42
N THR A 222 -19.04 0.18 8.44
CA THR A 222 -19.83 0.75 7.35
C THR A 222 -19.05 1.85 6.66
N THR A 223 -19.15 1.93 5.33
CA THR A 223 -18.61 3.05 4.54
C THR A 223 -19.76 3.88 4.02
N ASP A 224 -19.73 5.17 4.31
CA ASP A 224 -20.77 6.13 3.99
C ASP A 224 -20.15 7.51 3.72
N ALA A 225 -20.80 8.31 2.86
CA ALA A 225 -20.26 9.59 2.42
C ALA A 225 -20.66 10.76 3.33
N ASP A 226 -21.80 10.64 4.00
CA ASP A 226 -22.46 11.69 4.76
C ASP A 226 -22.73 11.33 6.23
N SER A 227 -22.56 10.06 6.63
CA SER A 227 -22.68 9.61 8.02
C SER A 227 -21.41 8.96 8.59
N THR A 228 -21.26 9.04 9.91
CA THR A 228 -20.20 8.36 10.68
C THR A 228 -20.75 7.54 11.85
N ALA A 229 -22.08 7.50 11.99
CA ALA A 229 -22.78 6.79 13.06
C ALA A 229 -23.71 5.75 12.44
N PHE A 230 -23.57 4.49 12.86
CA PHE A 230 -24.29 3.39 12.25
C PHE A 230 -24.91 2.46 13.29
N SER A 231 -26.07 1.91 12.96
CA SER A 231 -26.68 0.82 13.70
C SER A 231 -26.72 -0.46 12.86
N TYR A 232 -26.58 -1.61 13.53
CA TYR A 232 -26.51 -2.91 12.88
C TYR A 232 -27.67 -3.81 13.33
N THR A 233 -28.32 -4.47 12.38
CA THR A 233 -29.43 -5.39 12.66
C THR A 233 -29.33 -6.66 11.81
N LEU A 234 -29.76 -7.81 12.36
CA LEU A 234 -29.96 -9.02 11.58
C LEU A 234 -31.31 -8.92 10.88
N VAL A 235 -31.33 -9.14 9.56
CA VAL A 235 -32.54 -8.95 8.74
C VAL A 235 -32.85 -10.19 7.90
N ALA A 236 -34.14 -10.40 7.62
CA ALA A 236 -34.58 -11.47 6.75
C ALA A 236 -34.25 -11.21 5.27
N GLY A 237 -34.19 -12.28 4.47
CA GLY A 237 -33.93 -12.24 3.03
C GLY A 237 -32.80 -13.19 2.60
N PRO A 238 -32.41 -13.22 1.32
CA PRO A 238 -31.43 -14.18 0.83
C PRO A 238 -30.13 -14.22 1.65
N GLY A 239 -29.78 -15.39 2.18
CA GLY A 239 -28.61 -15.59 3.03
C GLY A 239 -28.84 -15.34 4.53
N ASP A 240 -30.09 -15.32 4.98
CA ASP A 240 -30.50 -15.25 6.39
C ASP A 240 -30.67 -16.63 7.06
N THR A 241 -30.38 -17.72 6.33
CA THR A 241 -30.63 -19.11 6.76
C THR A 241 -30.18 -19.38 8.18
N ASP A 242 -29.03 -18.84 8.58
CA ASP A 242 -28.40 -19.12 9.86
C ASP A 242 -28.48 -17.94 10.84
N ASN A 243 -29.22 -16.87 10.54
CA ASN A 243 -29.33 -15.67 11.38
C ASN A 243 -29.68 -15.98 12.84
N ALA A 244 -30.52 -17.00 13.08
CA ALA A 244 -30.95 -17.40 14.42
C ALA A 244 -29.80 -17.86 15.33
N HIS A 245 -28.67 -18.28 14.76
CA HIS A 245 -27.50 -18.70 15.53
C HIS A 245 -26.60 -17.53 15.96
N PHE A 246 -26.85 -16.32 15.45
CA PHE A 246 -26.03 -15.14 15.68
C PHE A 246 -26.77 -14.05 16.45
N ASN A 247 -26.01 -13.16 17.07
CA ASN A 247 -26.51 -11.93 17.65
C ASN A 247 -25.51 -10.79 17.45
N LEU A 248 -25.96 -9.56 17.68
CA LEU A 248 -25.17 -8.34 17.56
C LEU A 248 -25.04 -7.65 18.92
N SER A 249 -23.86 -7.08 19.18
CA SER A 249 -23.60 -6.19 20.32
C SER A 249 -22.80 -4.99 19.84
N GLY A 250 -23.49 -3.90 19.54
CA GLY A 250 -22.90 -2.79 18.79
C GLY A 250 -22.45 -3.28 17.41
N ALA A 251 -21.17 -3.07 17.08
CA ALA A 251 -20.57 -3.55 15.83
C ALA A 251 -20.12 -5.02 15.89
N ALA A 252 -20.14 -5.69 17.05
CA ALA A 252 -19.64 -7.05 17.17
C ALA A 252 -20.70 -8.08 16.73
N LEU A 253 -20.39 -8.86 15.69
CA LEU A 253 -21.11 -10.08 15.36
C LEU A 253 -20.65 -11.22 16.28
N ARG A 254 -21.60 -11.93 16.88
CA ARG A 254 -21.34 -13.01 17.83
C ARG A 254 -22.15 -14.25 17.52
N ALA A 255 -21.55 -15.42 17.68
CA ALA A 255 -22.25 -16.70 17.69
C ALA A 255 -22.87 -16.91 19.07
N SER A 256 -24.20 -17.03 19.15
CA SER A 256 -24.96 -17.07 20.40
C SER A 256 -24.60 -18.30 21.24
N ASP A 257 -24.61 -19.48 20.61
CA ASP A 257 -24.19 -20.75 21.19
C ASP A 257 -23.28 -21.49 20.21
N PRO A 258 -21.95 -21.24 20.25
CA PRO A 258 -20.99 -21.86 19.34
C PRO A 258 -20.95 -23.38 19.41
N SER A 259 -21.31 -23.96 20.56
CA SER A 259 -21.29 -25.42 20.76
C SER A 259 -22.41 -26.15 20.01
N SER A 260 -23.41 -25.42 19.53
CA SER A 260 -24.50 -25.94 18.69
C SER A 260 -24.13 -26.07 17.21
N PHE A 261 -23.01 -25.49 16.78
CA PHE A 261 -22.58 -25.52 15.38
C PHE A 261 -21.86 -26.82 15.05
N SER A 262 -22.06 -27.30 13.83
CA SER A 262 -21.14 -28.24 13.18
C SER A 262 -20.02 -27.45 12.51
N LEU A 263 -18.87 -28.09 12.28
CA LEU A 263 -17.83 -27.45 11.48
C LEU A 263 -18.34 -27.17 10.06
N GLY A 264 -18.07 -25.99 9.52
CA GLY A 264 -18.51 -25.62 8.18
C GLY A 264 -18.87 -24.15 8.04
N SER A 265 -19.48 -23.83 6.91
CA SER A 265 -19.85 -22.46 6.55
C SER A 265 -21.33 -22.18 6.83
N TYR A 266 -21.60 -20.98 7.34
CA TYR A 266 -22.91 -20.47 7.73
C TYR A 266 -23.12 -19.09 7.09
N SER A 267 -24.37 -18.78 6.79
CA SER A 267 -24.79 -17.53 6.12
C SER A 267 -25.53 -16.62 7.10
N VAL A 268 -25.07 -15.38 7.21
CA VAL A 268 -25.68 -14.36 8.06
C VAL A 268 -25.93 -13.09 7.26
N ARG A 269 -27.15 -12.54 7.36
CA ARG A 269 -27.56 -11.32 6.66
C ARG A 269 -27.73 -10.17 7.65
N ILE A 270 -26.92 -9.13 7.45
CA ILE A 270 -26.82 -7.98 8.35
C ILE A 270 -27.15 -6.71 7.57
N GLN A 271 -27.95 -5.84 8.17
CA GLN A 271 -28.24 -4.50 7.69
C GLN A 271 -27.50 -3.47 8.53
N THR A 272 -26.93 -2.47 7.86
CA THR A 272 -26.46 -1.21 8.45
C THR A 272 -27.44 -0.09 8.10
N ASP A 273 -27.61 0.85 9.02
CA ASP A 273 -28.50 2.02 8.93
C ASP A 273 -27.72 3.24 9.45
N ASP A 274 -27.68 4.29 8.63
CA ASP A 274 -26.97 5.54 8.89
C ASP A 274 -27.70 6.51 9.84
N GLY A 275 -28.97 6.22 10.17
CA GLY A 275 -29.85 7.08 10.96
C GLY A 275 -30.48 8.25 10.20
N ASP A 276 -30.11 8.43 8.93
CA ASP A 276 -30.47 9.52 8.03
C ASP A 276 -31.40 9.04 6.89
N GLY A 277 -31.86 7.79 6.97
CA GLY A 277 -32.86 7.19 6.07
C GLY A 277 -32.27 6.24 5.03
N GLY A 278 -30.95 6.01 5.07
CA GLY A 278 -30.24 5.09 4.20
C GLY A 278 -29.92 3.76 4.88
N ILE A 279 -30.18 2.65 4.17
CA ILE A 279 -29.89 1.30 4.66
C ILE A 279 -29.15 0.47 3.62
N LEU A 280 -28.28 -0.42 4.08
CA LEU A 280 -27.60 -1.42 3.25
C LEU A 280 -27.62 -2.77 3.95
N ALA A 281 -28.11 -3.81 3.28
CA ALA A 281 -28.05 -5.18 3.77
C ALA A 281 -27.04 -6.01 2.96
N LYS A 282 -26.17 -6.74 3.66
CA LYS A 282 -25.15 -7.60 3.08
C LYS A 282 -25.16 -8.98 3.74
N THR A 283 -24.93 -10.01 2.93
CA THR A 283 -24.76 -11.39 3.40
C THR A 283 -23.28 -11.66 3.61
N PHE A 284 -22.95 -12.25 4.75
CA PHE A 284 -21.62 -12.75 5.07
C PHE A 284 -21.65 -14.28 5.20
N THR A 285 -20.63 -14.93 4.64
CA THR A 285 -20.32 -16.32 4.96
C THR A 285 -19.35 -16.33 6.13
N VAL A 286 -19.68 -17.07 7.18
CA VAL A 286 -18.86 -17.25 8.39
C VAL A 286 -18.57 -18.73 8.63
N THR A 287 -17.35 -19.06 9.04
CA THR A 287 -16.89 -20.43 9.22
C THR A 287 -16.80 -20.81 10.70
N ALA A 288 -17.52 -21.85 11.09
CA ALA A 288 -17.39 -22.50 12.39
C ALA A 288 -16.21 -23.50 12.32
N SER A 289 -15.16 -23.28 13.11
CA SER A 289 -13.96 -24.11 13.10
C SER A 289 -13.33 -24.24 14.50
N TYR A 290 -12.14 -24.86 14.58
CA TYR A 290 -11.29 -24.87 15.78
C TYR A 290 -10.28 -23.71 15.83
N VAL A 291 -10.45 -22.69 14.99
CA VAL A 291 -9.50 -21.58 14.86
C VAL A 291 -9.19 -20.93 16.20
N GLY A 292 -7.91 -20.65 16.46
CA GLY A 292 -7.47 -19.98 17.69
C GLY A 292 -6.11 -20.46 18.17
N ALA A 293 -5.63 -19.84 19.23
CA ALA A 293 -4.41 -20.25 19.93
C ALA A 293 -4.78 -21.06 21.17
N TYR A 294 -4.07 -22.16 21.40
CA TYR A 294 -4.19 -23.01 22.57
C TYR A 294 -2.82 -23.08 23.24
N PHE A 295 -2.80 -23.12 24.57
CA PHE A 295 -1.55 -23.19 25.33
C PHE A 295 -1.64 -24.25 26.41
N GLY A 296 -0.51 -24.86 26.75
CA GLY A 296 -0.47 -25.88 27.77
C GLY A 296 0.94 -26.29 28.18
N THR A 297 0.99 -27.39 28.93
CA THR A 297 2.23 -27.96 29.47
C THR A 297 2.30 -29.46 29.25
N PHE A 298 3.53 -29.97 29.26
CA PHE A 298 3.79 -31.41 29.33
C PHE A 298 3.83 -31.89 30.78
N ALA A 299 3.54 -33.17 31.00
CA ALA A 299 3.62 -33.80 32.32
C ALA A 299 5.06 -33.84 32.85
N SER A 300 6.05 -34.01 31.96
CA SER A 300 7.48 -33.95 32.31
C SER A 300 8.01 -32.53 32.57
N GLY A 301 7.18 -31.50 32.33
CA GLY A 301 7.58 -30.09 32.31
C GLY A 301 7.91 -29.58 30.91
N GLY A 302 7.78 -28.28 30.71
CA GLY A 302 7.84 -27.64 29.39
C GLY A 302 6.48 -27.10 28.94
N SER A 303 6.51 -26.25 27.93
CA SER A 303 5.35 -25.51 27.45
C SER A 303 5.11 -25.79 25.98
N TRP A 304 3.86 -25.76 25.58
CA TRP A 304 3.46 -25.87 24.18
C TRP A 304 2.37 -24.86 23.83
N ALA A 305 2.28 -24.56 22.55
CA ALA A 305 1.22 -23.77 21.96
C ALA A 305 0.78 -24.39 20.63
N LEU A 306 -0.50 -24.28 20.31
CA LEU A 306 -1.09 -24.72 19.05
C LEU A 306 -1.85 -23.54 18.44
N HIS A 307 -1.50 -23.15 17.21
CA HIS A 307 -2.21 -22.14 16.45
C HIS A 307 -2.99 -22.83 15.33
N VAL A 308 -4.32 -22.85 15.44
CA VAL A 308 -5.22 -23.41 14.44
C VAL A 308 -5.75 -22.30 13.55
N ARG A 309 -5.69 -22.50 12.23
CA ARG A 309 -6.17 -21.58 11.19
C ARG A 309 -7.63 -21.86 10.83
N ASP A 310 -8.19 -21.01 9.97
CA ASP A 310 -9.59 -21.09 9.53
C ASP A 310 -9.91 -22.40 8.79
N ASP A 311 -8.93 -22.97 8.09
CA ASP A 311 -9.03 -24.20 7.31
C ASP A 311 -8.69 -25.47 8.12
N ASN A 312 -8.56 -25.35 9.45
CA ASN A 312 -8.10 -26.39 10.37
C ASN A 312 -6.66 -26.89 10.15
N SER A 313 -5.87 -26.27 9.26
CA SER A 313 -4.42 -26.40 9.34
C SER A 313 -3.92 -25.73 10.62
N ALA A 314 -2.82 -26.20 11.17
CA ALA A 314 -2.29 -25.67 12.41
C ALA A 314 -0.77 -25.81 12.53
N VAL A 315 -0.19 -25.02 13.43
CA VAL A 315 1.20 -25.12 13.86
C VAL A 315 1.25 -25.41 15.35
N PHE A 316 2.01 -26.44 15.73
CA PHE A 316 2.28 -26.80 17.12
C PHE A 316 3.72 -26.43 17.47
N LEU A 317 3.89 -25.55 18.46
CA LEU A 317 5.18 -25.22 19.05
C LEU A 317 5.32 -25.87 20.42
N ALA A 318 6.50 -26.38 20.74
CA ALA A 318 6.84 -26.77 22.10
C ALA A 318 8.31 -26.54 22.44
N PHE A 319 8.56 -26.37 23.73
CA PHE A 319 9.88 -26.45 24.33
C PHE A 319 9.86 -27.44 25.50
N LEU A 320 10.80 -28.39 25.46
CA LEU A 320 10.98 -29.46 26.45
C LEU A 320 12.32 -29.24 27.19
N PRO A 321 12.35 -28.44 28.27
CA PRO A 321 13.58 -28.02 28.96
C PRO A 321 14.42 -29.20 29.43
N ALA A 322 13.79 -30.22 30.01
CA ALA A 322 14.48 -31.40 30.54
C ALA A 322 15.22 -32.20 29.47
N ARG A 323 14.91 -31.99 28.19
CA ARG A 323 15.54 -32.66 27.05
C ARG A 323 16.40 -31.72 26.20
N GLY A 324 16.36 -30.41 26.44
CA GLY A 324 17.00 -29.42 25.58
C GLY A 324 16.49 -29.51 24.13
N SER A 325 15.18 -29.70 23.95
CA SER A 325 14.56 -29.93 22.64
C SER A 325 13.39 -28.99 22.41
N VAL A 326 13.12 -28.67 21.15
CA VAL A 326 11.92 -27.94 20.72
C VAL A 326 11.09 -28.80 19.78
N LEU A 327 9.89 -28.35 19.46
CA LEU A 327 9.05 -28.95 18.43
C LEU A 327 8.37 -27.83 17.66
N VAL A 328 8.33 -27.92 16.34
CA VAL A 328 7.65 -26.95 15.47
C VAL A 328 6.92 -27.72 14.35
N ALA A 329 5.73 -28.23 14.63
CA ALA A 329 5.06 -29.15 13.71
C ALA A 329 3.89 -28.48 12.97
N ASN A 330 3.86 -28.63 11.65
CA ASN A 330 2.64 -28.38 10.87
C ASN A 330 1.74 -29.61 10.94
N LEU A 331 0.44 -29.40 11.17
CA LEU A 331 -0.54 -30.46 11.25
C LEU A 331 -1.90 -30.00 10.73
N THR A 332 -2.85 -30.92 10.62
CA THR A 332 -4.25 -30.62 10.27
C THR A 332 -5.15 -31.31 11.28
N LEU A 333 -6.17 -30.60 11.76
CA LEU A 333 -7.17 -31.16 12.65
C LEU A 333 -8.23 -31.87 11.82
N ALA A 334 -8.58 -33.08 12.25
CA ALA A 334 -9.76 -33.77 11.77
C ALA A 334 -11.05 -33.07 12.27
N SER A 335 -12.18 -33.44 11.69
CA SER A 335 -13.47 -32.85 12.02
C SER A 335 -13.95 -33.15 13.45
N ASP A 336 -13.36 -34.14 14.12
CA ASP A 336 -13.60 -34.45 15.53
C ASP A 336 -12.60 -33.76 16.47
N GLY A 337 -11.74 -32.88 15.94
CA GLY A 337 -10.70 -32.16 16.68
C GLY A 337 -9.46 -32.99 16.98
N SER A 338 -9.38 -34.24 16.51
CA SER A 338 -8.16 -35.05 16.63
C SER A 338 -7.06 -34.58 15.68
N PHE A 339 -5.81 -34.74 16.09
CA PHE A 339 -4.64 -34.47 15.27
C PHE A 339 -3.54 -35.49 15.55
N SER A 340 -2.73 -35.79 14.53
CA SER A 340 -1.54 -36.59 14.67
C SER A 340 -0.51 -36.23 13.61
N VAL A 341 0.75 -36.17 13.99
CA VAL A 341 1.89 -36.01 13.09
C VAL A 341 3.01 -36.93 13.55
N THR A 342 3.54 -37.72 12.61
CA THR A 342 4.68 -38.61 12.84
C THR A 342 5.84 -38.08 12.02
N ASP A 343 6.98 -37.89 12.68
CA ASP A 343 8.19 -37.42 12.00
C ASP A 343 9.36 -38.37 12.27
N SER A 344 10.14 -38.62 11.21
CA SER A 344 11.41 -39.33 11.25
C SER A 344 12.55 -38.46 11.78
N GLU A 345 12.33 -37.19 12.13
CA GLU A 345 13.40 -36.31 12.61
C GLU A 345 13.38 -36.01 14.11
N LEU A 346 12.35 -36.38 14.89
CA LEU A 346 12.53 -36.38 16.34
C LEU A 346 13.60 -37.43 16.69
N THR A 347 14.73 -37.01 17.24
CA THR A 347 15.79 -37.85 17.82
C THR A 347 15.85 -37.45 19.27
N ALA A 348 15.34 -38.31 20.16
CA ALA A 348 15.40 -38.06 21.58
C ALA A 348 16.45 -38.97 22.22
N ASP A 349 17.73 -38.69 21.96
CA ASP A 349 18.82 -39.11 22.85
C ASP A 349 20.04 -38.21 22.71
N GLY A 350 20.32 -37.42 23.75
CA GLY A 350 21.66 -36.93 24.13
C GLY A 350 22.52 -36.09 23.18
N ALA A 351 22.18 -35.92 21.90
CA ALA A 351 22.96 -35.14 20.96
C ALA A 351 22.08 -34.50 19.88
N VAL A 352 22.13 -33.16 19.84
CA VAL A 352 21.51 -32.24 18.87
C VAL A 352 20.01 -31.99 19.06
N PRO A 353 19.57 -30.72 19.15
CA PRO A 353 18.16 -30.37 19.19
C PRO A 353 17.47 -30.66 17.86
N VAL A 354 16.27 -31.21 17.92
CA VAL A 354 15.41 -31.33 16.74
C VAL A 354 14.49 -30.12 16.69
N ALA A 355 14.63 -29.33 15.63
CA ALA A 355 13.55 -28.51 15.13
C ALA A 355 12.80 -29.35 14.09
N ILE A 356 11.47 -29.44 14.20
CA ILE A 356 10.70 -29.80 13.00
C ILE A 356 10.62 -28.50 12.19
N GLY A 357 11.31 -28.42 11.07
CA GLY A 357 11.20 -27.30 10.14
C GLY A 357 10.82 -27.84 8.78
N ALA A 358 9.82 -27.25 8.13
CA ALA A 358 9.71 -27.42 6.69
C ALA A 358 10.96 -26.79 6.06
N THR A 359 11.78 -27.62 5.40
CA THR A 359 13.05 -27.34 4.69
C THR A 359 14.35 -27.30 5.54
N GLY A 360 15.29 -28.22 5.23
CA GLY A 360 16.70 -27.86 5.14
C GLY A 360 17.74 -28.47 6.11
N HIS A 361 17.38 -29.25 7.13
CA HIS A 361 18.41 -29.82 8.03
C HIS A 361 18.90 -31.22 7.55
N PRO A 362 20.22 -31.52 7.57
CA PRO A 362 20.71 -32.83 7.19
C PRO A 362 20.29 -33.89 8.22
N ALA A 363 19.64 -34.95 7.73
CA ALA A 363 19.17 -36.08 8.52
C ALA A 363 20.28 -36.72 9.39
N SER A 364 20.00 -36.87 10.69
CA SER A 364 20.83 -37.66 11.60
C SER A 364 20.60 -39.17 11.38
N PRO A 365 21.64 -40.03 11.45
CA PRO A 365 21.47 -41.46 11.19
C PRO A 365 20.90 -42.20 12.42
N ALA A 366 19.84 -42.99 12.16
CA ALA A 366 19.06 -43.83 13.08
C ALA A 366 18.00 -43.09 13.93
N ALA A 367 17.00 -42.52 13.28
CA ALA A 367 15.86 -41.92 13.96
C ALA A 367 14.93 -42.97 14.59
N SER A 368 14.67 -42.80 15.89
CA SER A 368 13.45 -43.35 16.49
C SER A 368 12.27 -42.53 15.97
N LEU A 369 11.20 -43.16 15.49
CA LEU A 369 9.99 -42.42 15.08
C LEU A 369 9.26 -41.93 16.34
N TYR A 370 8.97 -40.63 16.41
CA TYR A 370 8.10 -40.08 17.44
C TYR A 370 6.81 -39.58 16.79
N THR A 371 5.72 -39.67 17.53
CA THR A 371 4.40 -39.24 17.05
C THR A 371 3.75 -38.33 18.07
N LEU A 372 3.53 -37.08 17.68
CA LEU A 372 2.66 -36.16 18.40
C LEU A 372 1.23 -36.49 18.02
N SER A 373 0.39 -36.83 19.00
CA SER A 373 -1.04 -37.02 18.80
C SER A 373 -1.83 -36.35 19.91
N GLY A 374 -3.02 -35.86 19.59
CA GLY A 374 -3.92 -35.28 20.58
C GLY A 374 -5.30 -35.01 20.01
N SER A 375 -6.14 -34.40 20.84
CA SER A 375 -7.47 -33.94 20.44
C SER A 375 -7.88 -32.70 21.21
N ILE A 376 -8.72 -31.90 20.57
CA ILE A 376 -9.42 -30.77 21.18
C ILE A 376 -10.80 -31.25 21.63
N GLY A 377 -10.96 -31.41 22.94
CA GLY A 377 -12.20 -31.79 23.60
C GLY A 377 -13.10 -30.62 23.94
N ALA A 378 -14.15 -30.91 24.70
CA ALA A 378 -15.14 -29.92 25.12
C ALA A 378 -14.50 -28.73 25.86
N MET A 379 -15.12 -27.56 25.75
CA MET A 379 -14.66 -26.31 26.37
C MET A 379 -13.22 -25.91 25.99
N GLY A 380 -12.72 -26.37 24.84
CA GLY A 380 -11.39 -26.01 24.35
C GLY A 380 -10.25 -26.72 25.08
N THR A 381 -10.53 -27.78 25.85
CA THR A 381 -9.49 -28.59 26.49
C THR A 381 -8.71 -29.38 25.45
N VAL A 382 -7.39 -29.37 25.55
CA VAL A 382 -6.50 -30.14 24.68
C VAL A 382 -5.84 -31.21 25.51
N SER A 383 -5.82 -32.43 24.99
CA SER A 383 -5.10 -33.56 25.59
C SER A 383 -4.37 -34.34 24.53
N GLY A 384 -3.19 -34.87 24.85
CA GLY A 384 -2.40 -35.63 23.90
C GLY A 384 -1.14 -36.24 24.50
N SER A 385 -0.26 -36.71 23.62
CA SER A 385 1.02 -37.30 23.98
C SER A 385 2.01 -37.22 22.84
N ILE A 386 3.29 -37.31 23.18
CA ILE A 386 4.35 -37.62 22.23
C ILE A 386 4.77 -39.07 22.45
N THR A 387 4.23 -39.95 21.59
CA THR A 387 4.59 -41.36 21.57
C THR A 387 6.04 -41.50 21.13
N GLY A 388 6.82 -42.31 21.85
CA GLY A 388 8.28 -42.47 21.67
C GLY A 388 9.09 -41.85 22.81
N ILE A 389 8.69 -40.70 23.36
CA ILE A 389 9.23 -40.18 24.63
C ILE A 389 8.35 -40.53 25.83
N GLY A 390 7.09 -40.94 25.60
CA GLY A 390 6.18 -41.36 26.66
C GLY A 390 5.66 -40.21 27.53
N ASP A 391 5.63 -38.99 26.98
CA ASP A 391 5.18 -37.78 27.67
C ASP A 391 3.76 -37.41 27.23
N THR A 392 2.98 -36.87 28.17
CA THR A 392 1.59 -36.44 27.92
C THR A 392 1.49 -34.93 28.01
N LEU A 393 0.55 -34.35 27.29
CA LEU A 393 0.33 -32.91 27.24
C LEU A 393 -1.13 -32.58 27.55
N THR A 394 -1.33 -31.46 28.23
CA THR A 394 -2.65 -30.89 28.49
C THR A 394 -2.62 -29.38 28.30
N GLY A 395 -3.74 -28.77 27.92
CA GLY A 395 -3.86 -27.33 27.72
C GLY A 395 -5.27 -26.88 27.40
N THR A 396 -5.43 -25.60 27.07
CA THR A 396 -6.73 -24.99 26.87
C THR A 396 -6.70 -23.92 25.78
N LEU A 397 -7.86 -23.67 25.17
CA LEU A 397 -8.11 -22.54 24.28
C LEU A 397 -7.82 -21.20 25.01
N ALA A 398 -7.00 -20.35 24.40
CA ALA A 398 -6.82 -18.98 24.86
C ALA A 398 -8.07 -18.13 24.56
N PRO A 399 -8.34 -17.08 25.36
CA PRO A 399 -9.41 -16.14 25.06
C PRO A 399 -9.31 -15.61 23.62
N ALA A 400 -10.44 -15.62 22.91
CA ALA A 400 -10.51 -15.15 21.51
C ALA A 400 -10.37 -13.63 21.37
N THR A 401 -10.50 -12.90 22.48
CA THR A 401 -10.36 -11.44 22.56
C THR A 401 -9.41 -11.05 23.68
N GLY A 402 -8.64 -9.98 23.47
CA GLY A 402 -7.81 -9.42 24.51
C GLY A 402 -6.96 -8.22 24.04
N PRO A 403 -6.05 -7.72 24.91
CA PRO A 403 -5.27 -6.52 24.63
C PRO A 403 -4.31 -6.66 23.44
N ALA A 404 -3.85 -7.88 23.14
CA ALA A 404 -2.93 -8.18 22.04
C ALA A 404 -3.65 -8.72 20.80
N GLN A 405 -4.92 -8.34 20.59
CA GLN A 405 -5.73 -8.85 19.48
C GLN A 405 -5.05 -8.74 18.12
N ASN A 406 -4.40 -7.60 17.86
CA ASN A 406 -3.74 -7.33 16.58
C ASN A 406 -2.45 -8.15 16.42
N SER A 407 -1.83 -8.59 17.52
CA SER A 407 -0.60 -9.40 17.49
C SER A 407 -0.89 -10.89 17.52
N ALA A 408 -2.14 -11.33 17.68
CA ALA A 408 -2.50 -12.74 17.80
C ALA A 408 -2.26 -13.49 16.48
N GLY A 409 -1.55 -14.62 16.52
CA GLY A 409 -1.19 -15.38 15.32
C GLY A 409 0.04 -16.24 15.51
N PHE A 410 0.53 -16.80 14.40
CA PHE A 410 1.81 -17.48 14.31
C PHE A 410 2.79 -16.65 13.48
N TYR A 411 4.04 -16.58 13.94
CA TYR A 411 5.13 -15.86 13.30
C TYR A 411 6.35 -16.75 13.16
N SER A 412 7.03 -16.61 12.03
CA SER A 412 8.32 -17.23 11.76
C SER A 412 9.33 -16.14 11.41
N ALA A 413 10.48 -16.15 12.06
CA ALA A 413 11.55 -15.18 11.85
C ALA A 413 12.92 -15.83 11.79
N SER A 414 13.77 -15.37 10.88
CA SER A 414 15.12 -15.89 10.66
C SER A 414 16.14 -15.04 11.39
N ALA A 415 17.21 -15.67 11.89
CA ALA A 415 18.36 -14.97 12.44
C ALA A 415 19.05 -14.15 11.35
N LEU A 416 19.42 -12.91 11.67
CA LEU A 416 20.00 -11.96 10.73
C LEU A 416 21.53 -12.00 10.78
N GLY A 417 22.18 -11.75 9.64
CA GLY A 417 23.64 -11.75 9.51
C GLY A 417 24.29 -13.14 9.57
N THR A 418 23.48 -14.20 9.60
CA THR A 418 23.89 -15.61 9.62
C THR A 418 23.05 -16.41 8.61
N ASP A 419 23.51 -17.59 8.25
CA ASP A 419 22.83 -18.55 7.39
C ASP A 419 21.96 -19.56 8.14
N HIS A 420 22.01 -19.52 9.48
CA HIS A 420 21.25 -20.44 10.32
C HIS A 420 20.60 -19.75 11.52
N GLY A 421 19.49 -20.33 11.95
CA GLY A 421 18.78 -19.95 13.16
C GLY A 421 17.43 -19.30 12.88
N SER A 422 16.46 -19.60 13.73
CA SER A 422 15.09 -19.14 13.57
C SER A 422 14.42 -18.93 14.93
N THR A 423 13.39 -18.12 14.95
CA THR A 423 12.44 -18.06 16.05
C THR A 423 11.02 -18.24 15.54
N TYR A 424 10.24 -18.99 16.31
CA TYR A 424 8.86 -19.31 16.05
C TYR A 424 8.04 -18.85 17.24
N THR A 425 7.00 -18.07 16.98
CA THR A 425 6.17 -17.46 18.03
C THR A 425 4.69 -17.71 17.77
N ILE A 426 3.98 -18.22 18.77
CA ILE A 426 2.51 -18.20 18.79
C ILE A 426 2.06 -17.20 19.85
N VAL A 427 1.16 -16.30 19.46
CA VAL A 427 0.54 -15.31 20.34
C VAL A 427 -0.99 -15.51 20.35
N GLY A 428 -1.58 -15.58 21.54
CA GLY A 428 -3.03 -15.52 21.73
C GLY A 428 -3.52 -14.08 21.89
N ALA A 429 -4.81 -13.81 21.61
CA ALA A 429 -5.38 -12.46 21.71
C ALA A 429 -5.31 -11.85 23.12
N SER A 430 -5.25 -12.69 24.16
CA SER A 430 -5.00 -12.27 25.54
C SER A 430 -3.59 -11.73 25.80
N GLY A 431 -2.66 -11.91 24.86
CA GLY A 431 -1.23 -11.61 24.98
C GLY A 431 -0.37 -12.82 25.34
N GLN A 432 -0.95 -13.95 25.75
CA GLN A 432 -0.17 -15.15 26.08
C GLN A 432 0.67 -15.58 24.86
N ALA A 433 1.97 -15.81 25.06
CA ALA A 433 2.89 -16.18 23.99
C ALA A 433 3.81 -17.35 24.39
N LEU A 434 4.12 -18.17 23.39
CA LEU A 434 5.22 -19.15 23.43
C LEU A 434 6.17 -18.82 22.29
N ILE A 435 7.45 -18.69 22.64
CA ILE A 435 8.56 -18.44 21.73
C ILE A 435 9.49 -19.64 21.80
N VAL A 436 9.89 -20.12 20.64
CA VAL A 436 10.90 -21.14 20.44
C VAL A 436 12.01 -20.55 19.58
N THR A 437 13.27 -20.79 19.93
CA THR A 437 14.41 -20.39 19.11
C THR A 437 15.25 -21.60 18.76
N THR A 438 15.73 -21.65 17.52
CA THR A 438 16.60 -22.68 16.98
C THR A 438 17.88 -22.04 16.45
N GLY A 439 19.01 -22.71 16.61
CA GLY A 439 20.28 -22.40 15.98
C GLY A 439 21.04 -23.71 15.71
N ASP A 440 22.26 -23.62 15.16
CA ASP A 440 23.01 -24.80 14.68
C ASP A 440 23.24 -25.89 15.70
N THR A 441 23.44 -25.48 16.95
CA THR A 441 23.82 -26.39 18.04
C THR A 441 23.00 -26.16 19.30
N SER A 442 22.03 -25.24 19.26
CA SER A 442 21.28 -24.83 20.44
C SER A 442 19.82 -24.56 20.10
N VAL A 443 18.96 -24.85 21.06
CA VAL A 443 17.56 -24.44 21.06
C VAL A 443 17.19 -23.89 22.40
N ASP A 444 16.23 -22.97 22.41
CA ASP A 444 15.75 -22.37 23.64
C ASP A 444 14.25 -22.07 23.51
N GLY A 445 13.65 -21.70 24.63
CA GLY A 445 12.25 -21.32 24.65
C GLY A 445 11.93 -20.35 25.78
N ALA A 446 10.89 -19.56 25.57
CA ALA A 446 10.34 -18.66 26.56
C ALA A 446 8.81 -18.64 26.45
N THR A 447 8.16 -18.48 27.58
CA THR A 447 6.76 -18.06 27.64
C THR A 447 6.69 -16.62 28.14
N GLY A 448 5.65 -15.89 27.76
CA GLY A 448 5.48 -14.53 28.22
C GLY A 448 4.12 -13.94 27.85
N THR A 449 4.02 -12.63 28.00
CA THR A 449 2.83 -11.86 27.62
C THR A 449 3.24 -10.71 26.72
N ILE A 450 2.66 -10.67 25.52
CA ILE A 450 2.72 -9.57 24.57
C ILE A 450 1.77 -8.48 25.08
N ASP A 451 2.28 -7.26 25.20
CA ASP A 451 1.46 -6.11 25.60
C ASP A 451 0.57 -5.61 24.45
N ALA A 452 -0.27 -4.61 24.73
CA ALA A 452 -1.17 -4.04 23.72
C ALA A 452 -0.44 -3.29 22.59
N GLN A 453 0.85 -3.01 22.75
CA GLN A 453 1.71 -2.38 21.76
C GLN A 453 2.50 -3.41 20.93
N GLY A 454 2.34 -4.71 21.19
CA GLY A 454 3.03 -5.77 20.47
C GLY A 454 4.41 -6.14 21.03
N HIS A 455 4.77 -5.70 22.24
CA HIS A 455 6.10 -5.95 22.82
C HIS A 455 6.10 -7.04 23.89
N LEU A 456 7.22 -7.77 23.99
CA LEU A 456 7.51 -8.73 25.05
C LEU A 456 8.98 -8.64 25.46
N THR A 457 9.23 -8.76 26.76
CA THR A 457 10.55 -9.08 27.32
C THR A 457 10.42 -10.32 28.17
N ALA A 458 11.27 -11.32 27.93
CA ALA A 458 11.26 -12.57 28.67
C ALA A 458 12.70 -13.05 28.93
N THR A 459 12.86 -13.81 29.99
CA THR A 459 14.06 -14.62 30.20
C THR A 459 13.78 -16.01 29.70
N THR A 460 14.61 -16.51 28.80
CA THR A 460 14.48 -17.87 28.27
C THR A 460 14.89 -18.91 29.31
N GLN A 461 14.67 -20.17 29.00
CA GLN A 461 14.98 -21.28 29.88
C GLN A 461 16.49 -21.50 30.06
N GLN A 462 17.31 -21.06 29.09
CA GLN A 462 18.77 -21.00 29.25
C GLN A 462 19.28 -19.68 29.86
N ASN A 463 18.41 -18.87 30.46
CA ASN A 463 18.73 -17.54 31.02
C ASN A 463 19.19 -16.51 29.98
N ALA A 464 18.87 -16.69 28.70
CA ALA A 464 19.05 -15.65 27.70
C ALA A 464 17.98 -14.56 27.90
N GLN A 465 18.32 -13.31 27.60
CA GLN A 465 17.34 -12.22 27.55
C GLN A 465 16.75 -12.16 26.14
N LEU A 466 15.42 -12.29 26.05
CA LEU A 466 14.67 -12.19 24.81
C LEU A 466 13.82 -10.90 24.84
N THR A 467 13.98 -10.07 23.82
CA THR A 467 13.03 -8.99 23.52
C THR A 467 12.39 -9.25 22.17
N LEU A 468 11.11 -8.92 22.03
CA LEU A 468 10.32 -9.19 20.84
C LEU A 468 9.35 -8.03 20.62
N ALA A 469 9.20 -7.63 19.36
CA ALA A 469 8.24 -6.63 18.91
C ALA A 469 7.48 -7.13 17.69
N ILE A 470 6.15 -6.99 17.72
CA ILE A 470 5.24 -7.19 16.60
C ILE A 470 4.69 -5.82 16.20
N ASP A 471 4.67 -5.52 14.91
CA ASP A 471 4.15 -4.22 14.45
C ASP A 471 2.66 -4.03 14.76
N ALA A 472 2.20 -2.78 14.71
CA ALA A 472 0.81 -2.44 15.04
C ALA A 472 -0.23 -3.12 14.12
N SER A 473 0.18 -3.58 12.93
CA SER A 473 -0.65 -4.33 11.99
C SER A 473 -0.68 -5.84 12.26
N GLY A 474 0.19 -6.38 13.12
CA GLY A 474 0.32 -7.82 13.33
C GLY A 474 1.03 -8.55 12.20
N HIS A 475 1.75 -7.85 11.34
CA HIS A 475 2.29 -8.42 10.10
C HIS A 475 3.74 -8.83 10.21
N SER A 476 4.58 -8.02 10.86
CA SER A 476 6.01 -8.28 11.04
C SER A 476 6.39 -8.50 12.50
N LEU A 477 7.44 -9.29 12.69
CA LEU A 477 8.05 -9.58 13.99
C LEU A 477 9.55 -9.34 13.93
N THR A 478 10.08 -8.66 14.94
CA THR A 478 11.52 -8.59 15.23
C THR A 478 11.79 -9.10 16.63
N ALA A 479 12.92 -9.78 16.83
CA ALA A 479 13.34 -10.21 18.15
C ALA A 479 14.86 -10.11 18.33
N ASP A 480 15.30 -9.82 19.55
CA ASP A 480 16.70 -9.89 19.94
C ASP A 480 16.85 -10.89 21.09
N LEU A 481 17.68 -11.92 20.87
CA LEU A 481 18.05 -12.91 21.87
C LEU A 481 19.50 -12.66 22.30
N THR A 482 19.71 -12.31 23.55
CA THR A 482 21.06 -12.18 24.14
C THR A 482 21.34 -13.41 25.01
N PRO A 483 22.19 -14.36 24.56
CA PRO A 483 22.55 -15.53 25.35
C PRO A 483 23.11 -15.16 26.73
N ALA A 484 22.95 -16.05 27.72
CA ALA A 484 23.45 -15.80 29.07
C ALA A 484 24.96 -15.52 29.07
N GLY A 485 25.35 -14.35 29.58
CA GLY A 485 26.75 -13.91 29.63
C GLY A 485 27.32 -13.35 28.31
N ALA A 486 26.54 -13.32 27.23
CA ALA A 486 26.89 -12.62 26.00
C ALA A 486 26.55 -11.12 26.10
N SER A 487 27.29 -10.29 25.36
CA SER A 487 27.04 -8.84 25.26
C SER A 487 26.40 -8.42 23.94
N THR A 488 26.37 -9.30 22.94
CA THR A 488 25.82 -9.05 21.61
C THR A 488 24.58 -9.91 21.39
N PRO A 489 23.41 -9.31 21.07
CA PRO A 489 22.23 -10.07 20.73
C PRO A 489 22.37 -10.74 19.36
N ILE A 490 21.63 -11.83 19.20
CA ILE A 490 21.25 -12.39 17.89
C ILE A 490 19.92 -11.77 17.53
N SER A 491 19.89 -11.02 16.44
CA SER A 491 18.67 -10.38 15.94
C SER A 491 17.93 -11.29 14.97
N PHE A 492 16.61 -11.26 15.03
CA PHE A 492 15.70 -12.01 14.17
C PHE A 492 14.69 -11.06 13.53
N ALA A 493 14.31 -11.34 12.29
CA ALA A 493 13.17 -10.68 11.66
C ALA A 493 12.34 -11.66 10.84
N GLY A 494 11.06 -11.39 10.75
CA GLY A 494 10.12 -12.27 10.05
C GLY A 494 8.70 -11.73 10.02
N LEU A 495 7.79 -12.62 9.66
CA LEU A 495 6.42 -12.27 9.31
C LEU A 495 5.42 -13.20 9.99
N SER A 496 4.19 -12.71 10.12
CA SER A 496 3.03 -13.58 10.34
C SER A 496 2.86 -14.52 9.16
N ASP A 497 2.43 -15.75 9.42
CA ASP A 497 2.09 -16.74 8.39
C ASP A 497 0.87 -16.36 7.53
N THR A 498 0.17 -15.28 7.88
CA THR A 498 -0.89 -14.67 7.07
C THR A 498 -0.33 -13.75 5.97
N ILE A 499 0.95 -13.39 6.04
CA ILE A 499 1.62 -12.51 5.08
C ILE A 499 2.51 -13.36 4.18
N THR A 500 2.31 -13.22 2.87
CA THR A 500 3.20 -13.84 1.88
C THR A 500 4.56 -13.15 1.94
N PRO A 501 5.65 -13.91 2.22
CA PRO A 501 7.00 -13.37 2.17
C PRO A 501 7.37 -12.98 0.74
N GLU A 502 7.93 -11.79 0.59
CA GLU A 502 8.50 -11.29 -0.64
C GLU A 502 9.90 -10.78 -0.35
N ALA A 503 10.87 -11.25 -1.13
CA ALA A 503 12.20 -10.66 -1.19
C ALA A 503 12.77 -10.72 -2.61
N ARG A 504 13.48 -9.66 -3.01
CA ARG A 504 14.14 -9.61 -4.33
C ARG A 504 15.36 -8.70 -4.31
N LEU A 505 16.32 -8.94 -5.21
CA LEU A 505 17.32 -7.92 -5.54
C LEU A 505 16.67 -6.85 -6.42
N VAL A 506 16.74 -5.59 -5.96
CA VAL A 506 16.13 -4.46 -6.67
C VAL A 506 17.16 -3.73 -7.53
N ASN A 507 18.42 -3.70 -7.11
CA ASN A 507 19.47 -3.05 -7.89
C ASN A 507 20.84 -3.66 -7.63
N LEU A 508 21.78 -3.28 -8.51
CA LEU A 508 23.21 -3.31 -8.27
C LEU A 508 23.79 -1.98 -8.71
N SER A 509 24.74 -1.45 -7.95
CA SER A 509 25.56 -0.30 -8.30
C SER A 509 27.02 -0.63 -8.02
N VAL A 510 27.87 -0.59 -9.03
CA VAL A 510 29.29 -0.95 -8.93
C VAL A 510 30.15 0.22 -9.32
N ARG A 511 30.94 0.71 -8.36
CA ARG A 511 31.96 1.74 -8.61
C ARG A 511 33.32 1.08 -8.69
N SER A 512 33.98 1.22 -9.82
CA SER A 512 35.35 0.70 -10.00
C SER A 512 36.13 1.55 -11.00
N ALA A 513 37.46 1.47 -10.91
CA ALA A 513 38.29 1.76 -12.07
C ALA A 513 37.87 0.83 -13.23
N THR A 514 37.73 1.37 -14.43
CA THR A 514 37.53 0.60 -15.66
C THR A 514 38.64 0.94 -16.65
N GLY A 515 39.15 -0.10 -17.31
CA GLY A 515 40.24 -0.05 -18.28
C GLY A 515 39.89 -0.83 -19.54
N THR A 516 40.90 -1.40 -20.21
CA THR A 516 40.70 -2.20 -21.43
C THR A 516 41.06 -3.67 -21.20
N GLY A 517 40.59 -4.58 -22.06
CA GLY A 517 40.89 -6.00 -21.94
C GLY A 517 40.38 -6.59 -20.63
N SER A 518 41.27 -7.19 -19.83
CA SER A 518 40.93 -7.77 -18.52
C SER A 518 40.48 -6.76 -17.47
N GLU A 519 40.74 -5.46 -17.69
CA GLU A 519 40.35 -4.36 -16.79
C GLU A 519 38.97 -3.77 -17.13
N THR A 520 38.28 -4.29 -18.14
CA THR A 520 36.92 -3.85 -18.50
C THR A 520 35.98 -4.13 -17.32
N LEU A 521 35.22 -3.12 -16.89
CA LEU A 521 34.15 -3.32 -15.91
C LEU A 521 33.00 -4.10 -16.57
N ILE A 522 32.80 -5.33 -16.11
CA ILE A 522 31.80 -6.26 -16.62
C ILE A 522 30.81 -6.54 -15.50
N VAL A 523 29.55 -6.19 -15.72
CA VAL A 523 28.47 -6.49 -14.79
C VAL A 523 27.63 -7.62 -15.37
N GLY A 524 27.61 -8.76 -14.69
CA GLY A 524 26.78 -9.91 -15.05
C GLY A 524 25.52 -9.96 -14.21
N PHE A 525 24.40 -10.37 -14.79
CA PHE A 525 23.15 -10.56 -14.05
C PHE A 525 22.30 -11.66 -14.66
N VAL A 526 21.43 -12.24 -13.83
CA VAL A 526 20.50 -13.28 -14.24
C VAL A 526 19.07 -12.82 -13.95
N VAL A 527 18.24 -12.80 -14.99
CA VAL A 527 16.79 -12.61 -14.88
C VAL A 527 16.17 -13.99 -14.71
N GLY A 528 15.64 -14.28 -13.53
CA GLY A 528 14.93 -15.53 -13.22
C GLY A 528 13.42 -15.40 -13.41
N GLY A 529 12.71 -16.53 -13.38
CA GLY A 529 11.24 -16.59 -13.51
C GLY A 529 10.73 -16.81 -14.93
N SER A 530 9.47 -16.45 -15.17
CA SER A 530 8.82 -16.51 -16.49
C SER A 530 8.39 -15.12 -16.94
N GLY A 531 8.59 -14.79 -18.21
CA GLY A 531 8.24 -13.49 -18.79
C GLY A 531 9.45 -12.55 -18.97
N ASP A 532 9.14 -11.31 -19.36
CA ASP A 532 10.12 -10.26 -19.59
C ASP A 532 10.16 -9.30 -18.40
N LYS A 533 11.36 -8.81 -18.08
CA LYS A 533 11.61 -7.77 -17.09
C LYS A 533 12.22 -6.55 -17.76
N THR A 534 11.63 -5.39 -17.51
CA THR A 534 12.27 -4.13 -17.93
C THR A 534 13.27 -3.70 -16.88
N LEU A 535 14.55 -3.64 -17.28
CA LEU A 535 15.64 -3.16 -16.44
C LEU A 535 16.15 -1.81 -16.94
N LEU A 536 16.52 -0.96 -16.00
CA LEU A 536 17.31 0.24 -16.28
C LEU A 536 18.80 -0.10 -16.10
N LEU A 537 19.57 0.05 -17.16
CA LEU A 537 21.03 -0.12 -17.15
C LEU A 537 21.69 1.25 -17.32
N ARG A 538 22.77 1.50 -16.56
CA ARG A 538 23.50 2.78 -16.62
C ARG A 538 25.01 2.55 -16.59
N GLY A 539 25.72 3.29 -17.43
CA GLY A 539 27.17 3.41 -17.40
C GLY A 539 27.57 4.87 -17.25
N ILE A 540 28.05 5.27 -16.08
CA ILE A 540 28.20 6.67 -15.70
C ILE A 540 29.67 7.03 -15.55
N GLY A 541 30.05 8.14 -16.19
CA GLY A 541 31.39 8.70 -16.21
C GLY A 541 31.32 10.18 -15.86
N PRO A 542 31.01 11.08 -16.82
CA PRO A 542 30.86 12.52 -16.56
C PRO A 542 29.96 12.87 -15.38
N GLY A 543 28.85 12.16 -15.20
CA GLY A 543 27.90 12.39 -14.10
C GLY A 543 28.53 12.28 -12.71
N LEU A 544 29.59 11.48 -12.55
CA LEU A 544 30.30 11.29 -11.28
C LEU A 544 31.09 12.53 -10.83
N THR A 545 31.44 13.43 -11.75
CA THR A 545 32.19 14.66 -11.42
C THR A 545 31.38 15.58 -10.49
N THR A 546 30.05 15.56 -10.60
CA THR A 546 29.11 16.26 -9.70
C THR A 546 29.21 15.76 -8.25
N PHE A 547 29.65 14.51 -8.05
CA PHE A 547 29.85 13.89 -6.74
C PHE A 547 31.31 13.95 -6.27
N GLY A 548 32.15 14.76 -6.92
CA GLY A 548 33.55 14.96 -6.54
C GLY A 548 34.50 13.86 -7.00
N VAL A 549 34.08 12.96 -7.89
CA VAL A 549 34.98 11.97 -8.50
C VAL A 549 35.82 12.66 -9.57
N THR A 550 37.10 12.91 -9.26
CA THR A 550 37.99 13.73 -10.10
C THR A 550 38.63 13.00 -11.27
N ASN A 551 38.64 11.67 -11.26
CA ASN A 551 39.20 10.81 -12.31
C ASN A 551 38.12 9.91 -12.94
N ALA A 552 36.94 10.46 -13.20
CA ALA A 552 35.86 9.72 -13.84
C ALA A 552 36.18 9.44 -15.32
N VAL A 553 35.69 8.33 -15.87
CA VAL A 553 35.78 8.06 -17.31
C VAL A 553 35.08 9.17 -18.07
N ALA A 554 35.77 9.73 -19.08
CA ALA A 554 35.24 10.87 -19.83
C ALA A 554 34.10 10.49 -20.79
N ASP A 555 34.15 9.28 -21.34
CA ASP A 555 33.20 8.79 -22.36
C ASP A 555 32.98 7.27 -22.21
N PRO A 556 32.10 6.84 -21.28
CA PRO A 556 31.76 5.43 -21.07
C PRO A 556 30.78 4.89 -22.14
N GLY A 557 31.26 3.98 -23.00
CA GLY A 557 30.39 3.21 -23.90
C GLY A 557 29.83 1.96 -23.21
N MET A 558 28.52 1.71 -23.36
CA MET A 558 27.82 0.58 -22.73
C MET A 558 27.31 -0.43 -23.77
N HIS A 559 27.64 -1.70 -23.59
CA HIS A 559 27.24 -2.79 -24.48
C HIS A 559 26.64 -3.95 -23.68
N LEU A 560 25.44 -4.40 -24.03
CA LEU A 560 24.70 -5.48 -23.39
C LEU A 560 24.80 -6.77 -24.23
N PHE A 561 25.06 -7.89 -23.56
CA PHE A 561 25.30 -9.19 -24.18
C PHE A 561 24.43 -10.30 -23.61
N THR A 562 24.12 -11.29 -24.45
CA THR A 562 23.74 -12.66 -24.07
C THR A 562 24.79 -13.63 -24.60
N GLY A 563 25.53 -14.27 -23.70
CA GLY A 563 26.74 -15.01 -24.08
C GLY A 563 27.74 -14.08 -24.78
N THR A 564 28.05 -14.35 -26.06
CA THR A 564 28.93 -13.50 -26.88
C THR A 564 28.17 -12.57 -27.82
N ASN A 565 26.84 -12.63 -27.85
CA ASN A 565 26.02 -11.85 -28.78
C ASN A 565 25.63 -10.53 -28.13
N GLU A 566 25.97 -9.41 -28.76
CA GLU A 566 25.50 -8.09 -28.36
C GLU A 566 24.01 -7.96 -28.70
N VAL A 567 23.20 -7.56 -27.72
CA VAL A 567 21.74 -7.46 -27.84
C VAL A 567 21.24 -6.02 -27.74
N ASP A 568 22.03 -5.13 -27.14
CA ASP A 568 21.71 -3.71 -27.02
C ASP A 568 23.00 -2.92 -26.72
N ALA A 569 23.03 -1.62 -27.02
CA ALA A 569 24.16 -0.76 -26.71
C ALA A 569 23.76 0.71 -26.64
N ASN A 570 24.49 1.48 -25.84
CA ASN A 570 24.33 2.92 -25.76
C ASN A 570 25.68 3.60 -25.49
N ASP A 571 25.92 4.68 -26.23
CA ASP A 571 27.07 5.57 -26.10
C ASP A 571 26.49 6.99 -26.19
N ASP A 572 26.56 7.74 -25.08
CA ASP A 572 25.87 9.03 -24.81
C ASP A 572 24.40 8.95 -24.33
N TRP A 573 24.04 9.86 -23.42
CA TRP A 573 22.72 9.96 -22.82
C TRP A 573 21.90 11.02 -23.54
N ASP A 574 20.83 10.59 -24.22
CA ASP A 574 20.04 11.42 -25.13
C ASP A 574 19.08 12.39 -24.43
N GLY A 575 18.79 12.19 -23.14
CA GLY A 575 17.80 12.99 -22.40
C GLY A 575 16.35 12.51 -22.56
N SER A 576 16.12 11.25 -22.95
CA SER A 576 14.78 10.67 -23.10
C SER A 576 13.90 10.90 -21.87
N ALA A 577 12.72 11.50 -22.07
CA ALA A 577 11.79 11.84 -20.99
C ALA A 577 11.27 10.60 -20.23
N THR A 578 11.02 9.48 -20.95
CA THR A 578 10.55 8.23 -20.35
C THR A 578 11.61 7.60 -19.44
N THR A 579 12.86 7.57 -19.91
CA THR A 579 13.98 7.02 -19.13
C THR A 579 14.34 7.95 -17.96
N ALA A 580 14.26 9.27 -18.14
CA ALA A 580 14.42 10.24 -17.05
C ALA A 580 13.33 10.12 -15.95
N GLN A 581 12.07 9.87 -16.32
CA GLN A 581 11.01 9.55 -15.35
C GLN A 581 11.30 8.22 -14.63
N THR A 582 11.88 7.25 -15.32
CA THR A 582 12.29 5.99 -14.71
C THR A 582 13.43 6.19 -13.72
N PHE A 583 14.41 7.06 -14.01
CA PHE A 583 15.46 7.43 -13.04
C PHE A 583 14.83 7.89 -11.72
N ALA A 584 13.89 8.83 -11.78
CA ALA A 584 13.19 9.34 -10.61
C ALA A 584 12.41 8.23 -9.86
N ARG A 585 11.74 7.32 -10.60
CA ARG A 585 10.96 6.22 -10.00
C ARG A 585 11.83 5.23 -9.22
N VAL A 586 13.01 4.89 -9.75
CA VAL A 586 13.92 3.90 -9.13
C VAL A 586 14.94 4.54 -8.18
N GLY A 587 14.88 5.86 -7.97
CA GLY A 587 15.81 6.60 -7.11
C GLY A 587 17.19 6.82 -7.72
N ALA A 588 17.37 6.62 -9.02
CA ALA A 588 18.59 6.97 -9.74
C ALA A 588 18.70 8.49 -9.88
N PHE A 589 19.88 9.05 -9.60
CA PHE A 589 20.12 10.49 -9.76
C PHE A 589 20.05 10.89 -11.25
N PRO A 590 19.59 12.13 -11.56
CA PRO A 590 19.44 12.58 -12.94
C PRO A 590 20.79 12.77 -13.63
N LEU A 591 20.83 12.49 -14.94
CA LEU A 591 21.96 12.82 -15.81
C LEU A 591 21.62 14.03 -16.67
N THR A 592 22.63 14.86 -16.96
CA THR A 592 22.51 16.00 -17.86
C THR A 592 22.24 15.51 -19.27
N ALA A 593 21.13 15.93 -19.90
CA ALA A 593 20.81 15.55 -21.28
C ALA A 593 21.96 15.93 -22.24
N GLY A 594 22.35 14.99 -23.11
CA GLY A 594 23.49 15.12 -24.00
C GLY A 594 24.86 14.88 -23.35
N SER A 595 24.92 14.38 -22.11
CA SER A 595 26.17 13.97 -21.50
C SER A 595 26.73 12.70 -22.15
N LYS A 596 28.02 12.46 -21.92
CA LYS A 596 28.73 11.24 -22.35
C LYS A 596 28.45 10.02 -21.46
N ASP A 597 27.54 10.13 -20.50
CA ASP A 597 27.08 8.97 -19.74
C ASP A 597 26.20 8.08 -20.64
N ALA A 598 26.06 6.80 -20.33
CA ALA A 598 25.21 5.87 -21.07
C ALA A 598 24.03 5.37 -20.23
N SER A 599 22.87 5.17 -20.87
CA SER A 599 21.72 4.52 -20.22
C SER A 599 20.84 3.75 -21.22
N LEU A 600 20.35 2.60 -20.78
CA LEU A 600 19.40 1.77 -21.52
C LEU A 600 18.21 1.42 -20.63
N LEU A 601 17.02 1.41 -21.23
CA LEU A 601 15.80 0.87 -20.62
C LEU A 601 15.39 -0.34 -21.44
N SER A 602 15.79 -1.54 -21.02
CA SER A 602 15.74 -2.73 -21.86
C SER A 602 14.78 -3.78 -21.27
N PRO A 603 13.77 -4.24 -22.03
CA PRO A 603 12.98 -5.41 -21.68
C PRO A 603 13.78 -6.68 -21.98
N LEU A 604 13.98 -7.52 -20.96
CA LEU A 604 14.80 -8.73 -21.03
C LEU A 604 14.02 -9.93 -20.52
N SER A 605 13.92 -10.97 -21.34
CA SER A 605 13.38 -12.26 -20.92
C SER A 605 14.25 -12.91 -19.84
N ALA A 606 13.73 -13.97 -19.21
CA ALA A 606 14.54 -14.80 -18.31
C ALA A 606 15.80 -15.33 -19.03
N GLY A 607 16.97 -15.14 -18.43
CA GLY A 607 18.24 -15.43 -19.07
C GLY A 607 19.46 -14.88 -18.33
N VAL A 608 20.65 -15.21 -18.85
CA VAL A 608 21.95 -14.76 -18.34
C VAL A 608 22.48 -13.65 -19.24
N TYR A 609 22.76 -12.49 -18.66
CA TYR A 609 23.20 -11.30 -19.38
C TYR A 609 24.48 -10.75 -18.77
N SER A 610 25.23 -10.01 -19.57
CA SER A 610 26.28 -9.13 -19.07
C SER A 610 26.24 -7.81 -19.81
N PHE A 611 26.46 -6.70 -19.12
CA PHE A 611 26.75 -5.44 -19.80
C PHE A 611 28.14 -4.94 -19.42
N HIS A 612 28.83 -4.40 -20.41
CA HIS A 612 30.22 -4.02 -20.33
C HIS A 612 30.31 -2.50 -20.46
N ILE A 613 31.04 -1.88 -19.55
CA ILE A 613 31.43 -0.48 -19.69
C ILE A 613 32.83 -0.45 -20.26
N SER A 614 32.91 -0.06 -21.53
CA SER A 614 34.17 0.15 -22.22
C SER A 614 34.62 1.60 -22.09
N ALA A 615 35.93 1.79 -21.93
CA ALA A 615 36.58 3.09 -22.06
C ALA A 615 37.67 2.98 -23.14
N SER A 616 37.89 4.04 -23.93
CA SER A 616 39.02 4.05 -24.87
C SER A 616 40.36 3.98 -24.12
N ALA A 617 41.41 3.40 -24.73
CA ALA A 617 42.71 3.20 -24.08
C ALA A 617 43.41 4.50 -23.60
N ALA A 618 42.94 5.68 -24.04
CA ALA A 618 43.41 6.98 -23.59
C ALA A 618 42.55 7.59 -22.45
N ALA A 619 41.56 6.86 -21.93
CA ALA A 619 40.51 7.35 -21.03
C ALA A 619 40.23 6.43 -19.83
N SER A 620 41.25 5.77 -19.25
CA SER A 620 41.09 4.99 -18.03
C SER A 620 40.67 5.89 -16.85
N GLY A 621 39.69 5.43 -16.08
CA GLY A 621 39.06 6.23 -15.02
C GLY A 621 38.06 5.43 -14.20
N VAL A 622 37.40 6.09 -13.25
CA VAL A 622 36.32 5.51 -12.44
C VAL A 622 35.02 5.58 -13.24
N ALA A 623 34.35 4.44 -13.37
CA ALA A 623 32.99 4.37 -13.87
C ALA A 623 32.05 3.82 -12.78
N LEU A 624 30.76 4.14 -12.93
CA LEU A 624 29.69 3.57 -12.13
C LEU A 624 28.75 2.80 -13.06
N ALA A 625 28.63 1.50 -12.80
CA ALA A 625 27.73 0.61 -13.53
C ALA A 625 26.51 0.31 -12.65
N GLU A 626 25.30 0.51 -13.17
CA GLU A 626 24.08 0.27 -12.39
C GLU A 626 23.04 -0.54 -13.16
N ILE A 627 22.32 -1.39 -12.41
CA ILE A 627 21.14 -2.13 -12.84
C ILE A 627 20.02 -1.79 -11.85
N TYR A 628 18.86 -1.39 -12.33
CA TYR A 628 17.65 -1.28 -11.52
C TYR A 628 16.52 -2.13 -12.09
N ASP A 629 15.89 -2.89 -11.21
CA ASP A 629 14.54 -3.39 -11.44
C ASP A 629 13.58 -2.21 -11.45
N THR A 630 12.79 -2.09 -12.52
CA THR A 630 11.89 -0.95 -12.71
C THR A 630 10.48 -1.18 -12.16
N ASP A 631 10.21 -2.41 -11.68
CA ASP A 631 8.94 -2.82 -11.09
C ASP A 631 8.81 -2.32 -9.64
N THR A 632 7.68 -1.68 -9.36
CA THR A 632 7.34 -1.19 -8.01
C THR A 632 6.70 -2.27 -7.14
N ALA A 633 6.33 -3.42 -7.71
CA ALA A 633 5.69 -4.53 -7.03
C ALA A 633 6.40 -5.86 -7.34
N ALA A 634 6.11 -6.88 -6.52
CA ALA A 634 6.57 -8.24 -6.76
C ALA A 634 6.22 -8.72 -8.17
N SER A 635 7.17 -9.37 -8.84
CA SER A 635 6.94 -10.07 -10.09
C SER A 635 7.56 -11.45 -10.00
N THR A 636 6.93 -12.42 -10.66
CA THR A 636 7.50 -13.77 -10.81
C THR A 636 8.81 -13.74 -11.58
N THR A 637 9.04 -12.70 -12.39
CA THR A 637 10.33 -12.39 -13.00
C THR A 637 11.11 -11.45 -12.08
N HIS A 638 12.36 -11.76 -11.72
CA HIS A 638 13.21 -10.92 -10.83
C HIS A 638 14.70 -11.22 -11.04
N LEU A 639 15.56 -10.33 -10.53
CA LEU A 639 17.00 -10.55 -10.51
C LEU A 639 17.33 -11.62 -9.46
N VAL A 640 17.94 -12.73 -9.89
CA VAL A 640 18.33 -13.85 -9.02
C VAL A 640 19.84 -13.92 -8.76
N ASN A 641 20.62 -13.28 -9.61
CA ASN A 641 22.06 -13.11 -9.44
C ASN A 641 22.49 -11.78 -10.04
N ILE A 642 23.39 -11.10 -9.35
CA ILE A 642 24.10 -9.95 -9.88
C ILE A 642 25.58 -10.03 -9.51
N SER A 643 26.45 -9.58 -10.40
CA SER A 643 27.89 -9.73 -10.28
C SER A 643 28.64 -8.61 -10.97
N ALA A 644 29.89 -8.39 -10.55
CA ALA A 644 30.81 -7.54 -11.28
C ALA A 644 32.24 -8.06 -11.24
N ARG A 645 32.88 -8.08 -12.41
CA ARG A 645 34.30 -8.39 -12.58
C ARG A 645 35.05 -7.13 -12.99
N THR A 646 36.13 -6.84 -12.28
CA THR A 646 36.95 -5.66 -12.54
C THR A 646 38.32 -5.77 -11.86
N GLN A 647 39.20 -4.81 -12.15
CA GLN A 647 40.46 -4.63 -11.44
C GLN A 647 40.24 -4.04 -10.05
N VAL A 648 40.58 -4.79 -9.01
CA VAL A 648 40.58 -4.34 -7.60
C VAL A 648 41.88 -3.60 -7.31
N GLY A 649 41.77 -2.35 -6.88
CA GLY A 649 42.87 -1.53 -6.37
C GLY A 649 42.94 -1.50 -4.84
N SER A 650 43.69 -0.54 -4.30
CA SER A 650 43.80 -0.28 -2.86
C SER A 650 43.11 1.02 -2.45
N GLY A 651 42.86 1.19 -1.14
CA GLY A 651 42.23 2.39 -0.59
C GLY A 651 40.85 2.65 -1.22
N GLN A 652 40.67 3.81 -1.87
CA GLN A 652 39.38 4.18 -2.48
C GLN A 652 39.08 3.46 -3.81
N ASN A 653 40.00 2.62 -4.28
CA ASN A 653 39.92 1.91 -5.55
C ASN A 653 39.60 0.41 -5.38
N ILE A 654 39.17 -0.02 -4.19
CA ILE A 654 38.64 -1.37 -3.98
C ILE A 654 37.32 -1.56 -4.77
N LEU A 655 36.92 -2.81 -5.00
CA LEU A 655 35.65 -3.12 -5.65
C LEU A 655 34.51 -2.97 -4.65
N ILE A 656 33.56 -2.09 -4.95
CA ILE A 656 32.36 -1.87 -4.13
C ILE A 656 31.13 -2.18 -4.97
N ALA A 657 30.34 -3.17 -4.55
CA ALA A 657 29.04 -3.50 -5.09
C ALA A 657 27.94 -3.12 -4.09
N GLY A 658 27.26 -2.00 -4.33
CA GLY A 658 26.04 -1.63 -3.65
C GLY A 658 24.85 -2.43 -4.19
N PHE A 659 23.97 -2.89 -3.31
CA PHE A 659 22.76 -3.62 -3.70
C PHE A 659 21.63 -3.37 -2.70
N VAL A 660 20.40 -3.58 -3.14
CA VAL A 660 19.19 -3.42 -2.34
C VAL A 660 18.43 -4.73 -2.31
N VAL A 661 18.12 -5.18 -1.09
CA VAL A 661 17.13 -6.23 -0.82
C VAL A 661 15.79 -5.54 -0.65
N GLY A 662 14.88 -5.73 -1.60
CA GLY A 662 13.50 -5.23 -1.52
C GLY A 662 12.54 -6.31 -1.03
N GLY A 663 11.27 -5.93 -0.84
CA GLY A 663 10.21 -6.81 -0.34
C GLY A 663 9.92 -6.57 1.15
N ASN A 664 9.24 -7.53 1.78
CA ASN A 664 8.77 -7.46 3.17
C ASN A 664 9.41 -8.50 4.10
N ALA A 665 10.23 -9.42 3.57
CA ALA A 665 10.84 -10.50 4.32
C ALA A 665 12.37 -10.47 4.25
N PRO A 666 13.07 -10.98 5.27
CA PRO A 666 14.51 -11.25 5.16
C PRO A 666 14.83 -12.28 4.09
N GLN A 667 15.98 -12.10 3.45
CA GLN A 667 16.46 -12.92 2.35
C GLN A 667 17.84 -13.49 2.67
N THR A 668 17.99 -14.79 2.52
CA THR A 668 19.30 -15.43 2.56
C THR A 668 20.01 -15.22 1.23
N LEU A 669 21.23 -14.69 1.27
CA LEU A 669 22.06 -14.40 0.11
C LEU A 669 23.39 -15.13 0.21
N LEU A 670 23.87 -15.64 -0.93
CA LEU A 670 25.25 -16.06 -1.10
C LEU A 670 26.03 -14.91 -1.74
N LEU A 671 27.03 -14.40 -1.03
CA LEU A 671 27.97 -13.41 -1.54
C LEU A 671 29.33 -14.05 -1.77
N ARG A 672 30.00 -13.72 -2.88
CA ARG A 672 31.30 -14.29 -3.25
C ARG A 672 32.28 -13.20 -3.67
N GLY A 673 33.52 -13.30 -3.19
CA GLY A 673 34.67 -12.53 -3.66
C GLY A 673 35.68 -13.49 -4.29
N VAL A 674 35.67 -13.58 -5.61
CA VAL A 674 36.41 -14.59 -6.38
C VAL A 674 37.65 -13.98 -7.00
N GLY A 675 38.81 -14.53 -6.68
CA GLY A 675 40.13 -14.10 -7.15
C GLY A 675 40.88 -15.30 -7.75
N PRO A 676 41.50 -16.18 -6.93
CA PRO A 676 42.26 -17.34 -7.42
C PRO A 676 41.51 -18.23 -8.41
N THR A 677 40.22 -18.51 -8.17
CA THR A 677 39.44 -19.41 -9.01
C THR A 677 39.30 -18.88 -10.45
N LEU A 678 39.36 -17.56 -10.67
CA LEU A 678 39.25 -16.95 -12.01
C LEU A 678 40.38 -17.38 -12.96
N ALA A 679 41.54 -17.77 -12.44
CA ALA A 679 42.66 -18.25 -13.26
C ALA A 679 42.28 -19.54 -14.03
N GLY A 680 41.43 -20.38 -13.45
CA GLY A 680 40.88 -21.58 -14.11
C GLY A 680 39.97 -21.25 -15.29
N PHE A 681 39.42 -20.03 -15.34
CA PHE A 681 38.61 -19.52 -16.44
C PHE A 681 39.43 -18.71 -17.47
N GLY A 682 40.76 -18.74 -17.38
CA GLY A 682 41.66 -18.03 -18.30
C GLY A 682 41.80 -16.54 -18.01
N VAL A 683 41.30 -16.04 -16.88
CA VAL A 683 41.54 -14.66 -16.44
C VAL A 683 42.97 -14.54 -15.92
N THR A 684 43.73 -13.59 -16.45
CA THR A 684 45.11 -13.31 -16.02
C THR A 684 45.15 -12.18 -15.00
N GLY A 685 46.19 -12.15 -14.16
CA GLY A 685 46.38 -11.07 -13.17
C GLY A 685 45.34 -11.05 -12.06
N THR A 686 44.81 -12.21 -11.67
CA THR A 686 43.77 -12.33 -10.65
C THR A 686 44.26 -11.87 -9.28
N LEU A 687 43.35 -11.34 -8.48
CA LEU A 687 43.61 -11.00 -7.09
C LEU A 687 43.89 -12.31 -6.33
N ALA A 688 45.11 -12.45 -5.81
CA ALA A 688 45.57 -13.72 -5.24
C ALA A 688 44.91 -14.07 -3.90
N ASP A 689 44.45 -13.06 -3.16
CA ASP A 689 43.87 -13.23 -1.82
C ASP A 689 42.78 -12.16 -1.57
N PRO A 690 41.55 -12.38 -2.09
CA PRO A 690 40.42 -11.48 -1.88
C PRO A 690 39.81 -11.62 -0.47
N GLN A 691 39.62 -10.49 0.20
CA GLN A 691 38.78 -10.35 1.39
C GLN A 691 37.44 -9.73 1.01
N LEU A 692 36.34 -10.28 1.55
CA LEU A 692 34.98 -9.81 1.33
C LEU A 692 34.40 -9.24 2.64
N GLU A 693 33.88 -8.01 2.59
CA GLU A 693 33.23 -7.37 3.73
C GLU A 693 31.86 -6.79 3.33
N LEU A 694 30.85 -7.03 4.15
CA LEU A 694 29.48 -6.59 3.93
C LEU A 694 29.14 -5.47 4.91
N PHE A 695 28.61 -4.38 4.37
CA PHE A 695 28.21 -3.21 5.14
C PHE A 695 26.72 -2.91 5.01
N ARG A 696 26.17 -2.33 6.09
CA ARG A 696 24.88 -1.65 6.14
C ARG A 696 25.05 -0.31 6.83
N ASP A 697 24.56 0.77 6.23
CA ASP A 697 24.63 2.13 6.79
C ASP A 697 26.05 2.54 7.24
N GLY A 698 27.07 2.06 6.52
CA GLY A 698 28.49 2.31 6.81
C GLY A 698 29.10 1.46 7.93
N THR A 699 28.32 0.57 8.57
CA THR A 699 28.81 -0.39 9.58
C THR A 699 29.02 -1.76 8.95
N SER A 700 30.17 -2.38 9.25
CA SER A 700 30.46 -3.77 8.84
C SER A 700 29.59 -4.73 9.62
N ILE A 701 28.85 -5.60 8.91
CA ILE A 701 27.91 -6.57 9.49
C ILE A 701 28.32 -8.01 9.26
N ALA A 702 29.20 -8.28 8.28
CA ALA A 702 29.80 -9.60 8.06
C ALA A 702 31.11 -9.43 7.27
N HIS A 703 32.07 -10.33 7.48
CA HIS A 703 33.31 -10.36 6.71
C HIS A 703 33.77 -11.80 6.53
N ASN A 704 34.49 -12.06 5.45
CA ASN A 704 35.20 -13.31 5.26
C ASN A 704 36.51 -13.12 4.49
N ASP A 705 37.54 -13.81 4.94
CA ASP A 705 38.86 -13.90 4.35
C ASP A 705 39.19 -15.40 4.25
N ASN A 706 39.05 -15.93 3.04
CA ASN A 706 39.04 -17.36 2.69
C ASN A 706 37.74 -18.11 3.04
N TRP A 707 37.17 -18.82 2.06
CA TRP A 707 35.84 -19.45 2.17
C TRP A 707 35.81 -20.75 3.00
N GLY A 708 36.94 -21.44 3.17
CA GLY A 708 37.10 -22.60 4.06
C GLY A 708 36.32 -23.88 3.71
N GLY A 709 35.45 -23.87 2.69
CA GLY A 709 34.82 -25.10 2.18
C GLY A 709 33.69 -25.69 3.04
N THR A 710 32.94 -24.89 3.79
CA THR A 710 31.88 -25.42 4.66
C THR A 710 30.78 -26.15 3.87
N PRO A 711 30.14 -27.20 4.43
CA PRO A 711 29.03 -27.88 3.77
C PRO A 711 27.87 -26.94 3.38
N ALA A 712 27.55 -25.97 4.24
CA ALA A 712 26.51 -24.97 3.97
C ALA A 712 26.82 -24.14 2.71
N LEU A 713 28.05 -23.62 2.59
CA LEU A 713 28.50 -22.89 1.40
C LEU A 713 28.50 -23.79 0.16
N LYS A 714 28.99 -25.02 0.25
CA LYS A 714 28.97 -25.97 -0.88
C LYS A 714 27.55 -26.25 -1.38
N ASN A 715 26.61 -26.46 -0.46
CA ASN A 715 25.20 -26.66 -0.79
C ASN A 715 24.60 -25.40 -1.42
N ALA A 716 24.89 -24.21 -0.86
CA ALA A 716 24.41 -22.94 -1.41
C ALA A 716 24.94 -22.70 -2.83
N PHE A 717 26.23 -22.98 -3.10
CA PHE A 717 26.81 -22.87 -4.44
C PHE A 717 26.07 -23.78 -5.43
N ALA A 718 25.85 -25.05 -5.05
CA ALA A 718 25.13 -25.99 -5.89
C ALA A 718 23.67 -25.56 -6.13
N LEU A 719 22.99 -25.05 -5.09
CA LEU A 719 21.59 -24.63 -5.13
C LEU A 719 21.37 -23.48 -6.12
N VAL A 720 22.27 -22.50 -6.14
CA VAL A 720 22.16 -21.33 -7.02
C VAL A 720 22.91 -21.50 -8.36
N GLY A 721 23.46 -22.69 -8.62
CA GLY A 721 24.21 -22.99 -9.85
C GLY A 721 25.56 -22.28 -9.95
N ALA A 722 26.10 -21.81 -8.83
CA ALA A 722 27.40 -21.17 -8.73
C ALA A 722 28.53 -22.20 -8.97
N PHE A 723 29.53 -21.84 -9.78
CA PHE A 723 30.70 -22.70 -9.97
C PHE A 723 31.44 -22.93 -8.63
N PRO A 724 32.01 -24.12 -8.39
CA PRO A 724 32.74 -24.40 -7.15
C PRO A 724 34.09 -23.67 -7.14
N PHE A 725 34.59 -23.33 -5.94
CA PHE A 725 35.99 -22.95 -5.78
C PHE A 725 36.84 -24.23 -5.79
N GLY A 726 37.96 -24.20 -6.52
CA GLY A 726 38.70 -25.42 -6.90
C GLY A 726 39.20 -26.29 -5.73
N SER A 727 39.34 -25.73 -4.53
CA SER A 727 39.60 -26.47 -3.29
C SER A 727 39.05 -25.72 -2.06
N ASP A 728 38.84 -26.46 -0.97
CA ASP A 728 38.47 -25.90 0.35
C ASP A 728 39.55 -24.97 0.93
N SER A 729 40.77 -25.05 0.40
CA SER A 729 41.91 -24.19 0.74
C SER A 729 42.09 -23.00 -0.20
N SER A 730 41.11 -22.72 -1.08
CA SER A 730 41.18 -21.54 -1.94
C SER A 730 41.12 -20.26 -1.10
N GLN A 731 41.85 -19.23 -1.55
CA GLN A 731 41.79 -17.91 -0.94
C GLN A 731 40.61 -17.06 -1.44
N ASP A 732 39.74 -17.62 -2.29
CA ASP A 732 38.46 -16.97 -2.59
C ASP A 732 37.64 -16.81 -1.29
N ALA A 733 36.87 -15.72 -1.20
CA ALA A 733 35.98 -15.46 -0.07
C ALA A 733 34.51 -15.75 -0.42
N ALA A 734 33.74 -16.23 0.56
CA ALA A 734 32.30 -16.37 0.43
C ALA A 734 31.58 -16.15 1.76
N LEU A 735 30.38 -15.59 1.71
CA LEU A 735 29.48 -15.37 2.83
C LEU A 735 28.10 -15.93 2.50
N LEU A 736 27.49 -16.63 3.45
CA LEU A 736 26.08 -17.00 3.40
C LEU A 736 25.38 -16.25 4.54
N VAL A 737 24.48 -15.33 4.23
CA VAL A 737 23.92 -14.39 5.21
C VAL A 737 22.46 -14.09 4.94
N THR A 738 21.66 -14.02 6.00
CA THR A 738 20.27 -13.57 5.93
C THR A 738 20.17 -12.08 6.23
N LEU A 739 19.64 -11.31 5.29
CA LEU A 739 19.56 -9.86 5.37
C LEU A 739 18.09 -9.42 5.33
N PRO A 740 17.63 -8.55 6.24
CA PRO A 740 16.31 -7.93 6.10
C PRO A 740 16.30 -6.96 4.89
N PRO A 741 15.13 -6.52 4.42
CA PRO A 741 15.05 -5.49 3.39
C PRO A 741 15.88 -4.24 3.77
N GLY A 742 16.60 -3.68 2.80
CA GLY A 742 17.52 -2.58 3.03
C GLY A 742 18.59 -2.40 1.95
N VAL A 743 19.41 -1.37 2.15
CA VAL A 743 20.54 -1.00 1.30
C VAL A 743 21.83 -1.55 1.90
N TYR A 744 22.65 -2.21 1.08
CA TYR A 744 23.88 -2.88 1.48
C TYR A 744 25.02 -2.58 0.52
N SER A 745 26.25 -2.78 0.97
CA SER A 745 27.41 -2.82 0.06
C SER A 745 28.34 -3.99 0.39
N ALA A 746 28.64 -4.81 -0.61
CA ALA A 746 29.68 -5.83 -0.58
C ALA A 746 30.98 -5.21 -1.12
N GLN A 747 32.05 -5.26 -0.32
CA GLN A 747 33.36 -4.71 -0.65
C GLN A 747 34.38 -5.83 -0.80
N VAL A 748 35.11 -5.84 -1.89
CA VAL A 748 36.20 -6.80 -2.15
C VAL A 748 37.52 -6.04 -2.23
N SER A 749 38.47 -6.44 -1.38
CA SER A 749 39.82 -5.88 -1.31
C SER A 749 40.88 -6.98 -1.25
N GLY A 750 42.14 -6.68 -1.56
CA GLY A 750 43.23 -7.63 -1.39
C GLY A 750 43.86 -7.58 0.00
N VAL A 751 44.20 -8.75 0.56
CA VAL A 751 45.02 -8.83 1.78
C VAL A 751 46.28 -7.96 1.64
N ALA A 752 46.60 -7.20 2.68
CA ALA A 752 47.74 -6.27 2.72
C ALA A 752 47.77 -5.23 1.58
N GLY A 753 46.61 -4.89 1.00
CA GLY A 753 46.48 -3.92 -0.07
C GLY A 753 46.89 -4.45 -1.45
N ALA A 754 46.91 -5.78 -1.62
CA ALA A 754 47.13 -6.40 -2.92
C ALA A 754 46.08 -5.96 -3.95
N THR A 755 46.48 -5.96 -5.22
CA THR A 755 45.63 -5.55 -6.35
C THR A 755 45.56 -6.66 -7.38
N GLY A 756 44.46 -6.77 -8.11
CA GLY A 756 44.28 -7.78 -9.14
C GLY A 756 42.83 -7.86 -9.61
N VAL A 757 42.57 -8.67 -10.63
CA VAL A 757 41.21 -8.89 -11.12
C VAL A 757 40.44 -9.77 -10.15
N ALA A 758 39.27 -9.30 -9.71
CA ALA A 758 38.35 -10.09 -8.90
C ALA A 758 36.92 -9.98 -9.43
N LEU A 759 36.08 -10.93 -9.01
CA LEU A 759 34.66 -11.00 -9.29
C LEU A 759 33.90 -10.97 -7.97
N VAL A 760 32.97 -10.02 -7.82
CA VAL A 760 31.98 -10.04 -6.74
C VAL A 760 30.67 -10.59 -7.28
N GLU A 761 30.02 -11.49 -6.55
CA GLU A 761 28.72 -12.04 -6.93
C GLU A 761 27.78 -12.05 -5.73
N ILE A 762 26.49 -11.82 -6.00
CA ILE A 762 25.41 -11.81 -5.03
C ILE A 762 24.29 -12.67 -5.63
N PHE A 763 23.98 -13.78 -4.98
CA PHE A 763 22.92 -14.71 -5.38
C PHE A 763 21.80 -14.70 -4.33
N LEU A 764 20.56 -14.70 -4.79
CA LEU A 764 19.43 -15.04 -3.92
C LEU A 764 19.40 -16.55 -3.74
N LEU A 765 19.16 -16.98 -2.50
CA LEU A 765 18.75 -18.35 -2.25
C LEU A 765 17.21 -18.45 -2.35
N PRO A 766 16.69 -19.49 -3.03
CA PRO A 766 15.26 -19.70 -3.20
C PRO A 766 14.53 -20.10 -1.90
#